data_AF-A0A0M9ERT7-F1
#
_entry.id   AF-A0A0M9ERT7-F1
#
_cell.length_a   1.000
_cell.length_b   1.000
_cell.length_c   1.000
_cell.angle_alpha   90.00
_cell.angle_beta   90.00
_cell.angle_gamma   90.00
#
_symmetry.space_group_name_H-M   'P 1'
#
loop_
_entity.id
_entity.type
_entity.pdbx_description
1 polymer ?
#
loop_
_entity_poly.entity_id
_entity_poly.type
_entity_poly.pdbx_seq_one_letter_code
_entity_poly.pdbx_strand_id
1 'polypeptide(L)'
;MAARTDFEANPEMAGSQADEKQNSDSRFESTAAVDPALEKLLVRKQDARIIPLAAGIYLLCYLDRSNIGNAKVLNHTTGHDLLSETNMSNYDFTIALMIFLIAYALFEVPSNYFLKKMKPSRWIAFLMFSWGTITICLGAAHSFAVVTVLRFLLGVFEAGLFPGLIYYLTFWYKPEERSVRVATILASATLAGAFGGAIAYGVGHMNQVHSLSGWRWLFILEGIPSVLSSFLVWFCLPDFPESASWLSAEEKDIAAYRLAEQGSHGDSKSMTWEDAKSTILEWRLWCHYLIYFGISAPFSSLSLFTPSITAGLGFADLRAQLMTVPPYAAAYVVTLLVSWSADKYNARALHSAAFSLIGAVGFIASATLPADSYSPRYGCLIIAACGSFACIPPLLGWLSSNLHSTAAIGLAIALNISMGAPGQIVGVWIYKADEAAKGYPTGHWTNAGLLLFVSVGCIGMHGYYVWRNRRAVGTDQPRFKYPSIFPSVFRLHPQPRDICRSDRATGSMASTTFALEDAIKAIAENGFYHIQDSIVGRRILDMEENKQQFSTTSMAGLQFYRDNVRNNECIRSVLEESFEWCALGDYRRIQEDRGHVFQLRRGGAKADVFVVQLWKDGCRGIYWRGSHRIPRETLGSVRAANRMWEVASAKLERAGCEPVLLDFQIGGLVILDARVAFETDHGSPITCSFAPSYQLRSWPKLIPPQNDNANEMVMELQTGKVGVYFETEGQD
;
A
#
# COMPACT_ATOMS: atom_id res chain seq x y z
N MET A 1 31.28 4.35 -47.92
CA MET A 1 32.48 5.08 -47.48
C MET A 1 32.34 5.25 -45.97
N ALA A 2 33.00 4.38 -45.21
CA ALA A 2 32.94 4.34 -43.75
C ALA A 2 33.97 5.29 -43.15
N ALA A 3 33.62 6.00 -42.09
CA ALA A 3 34.58 6.68 -41.22
C ALA A 3 34.20 6.38 -39.76
N ARG A 4 35.03 5.55 -39.11
CA ARG A 4 35.11 5.39 -37.66
C ARG A 4 35.89 6.58 -37.10
N THR A 5 35.43 7.16 -36.01
CA THR A 5 36.24 8.00 -35.14
C THR A 5 36.20 7.38 -33.75
N ASP A 6 37.34 6.84 -33.35
CA ASP A 6 37.62 6.35 -32.00
C ASP A 6 37.76 7.56 -31.07
N PHE A 7 37.07 7.53 -29.93
CA PHE A 7 37.20 8.52 -28.86
C PHE A 7 37.95 7.85 -27.72
N GLU A 8 39.22 8.20 -27.54
CA GLU A 8 40.03 7.78 -26.39
C GLU A 8 39.50 8.44 -25.11
N ALA A 9 39.25 7.63 -24.08
CA ALA A 9 38.81 8.11 -22.77
C ALA A 9 40.01 8.63 -21.96
N ASN A 10 39.90 9.87 -21.48
CA ASN A 10 40.92 10.56 -20.68
C ASN A 10 40.93 10.02 -19.22
N PRO A 11 42.05 9.46 -18.72
CA PRO A 11 42.10 8.75 -17.42
C PRO A 11 41.94 9.64 -16.17
N GLU A 12 42.05 10.97 -16.26
CA GLU A 12 41.87 11.88 -15.11
C GLU A 12 40.39 12.07 -14.69
N MET A 13 39.41 11.82 -15.57
CA MET A 13 37.98 11.89 -15.22
C MET A 13 37.46 10.62 -14.51
N ALA A 14 38.20 9.51 -14.58
CA ALA A 14 37.82 8.26 -13.93
C ALA A 14 38.09 8.28 -12.42
N GLY A 15 39.13 9.03 -11.97
CA GLY A 15 39.46 9.17 -10.55
C GLY A 15 38.43 9.98 -9.77
N SER A 16 37.93 11.08 -10.35
CA SER A 16 36.92 11.95 -9.73
C SER A 16 35.56 11.24 -9.55
N GLN A 17 35.16 10.40 -10.52
CA GLN A 17 33.93 9.61 -10.44
C GLN A 17 34.02 8.44 -9.46
N ALA A 18 35.21 7.88 -9.22
CA ALA A 18 35.42 6.82 -8.23
C ALA A 18 35.35 7.36 -6.80
N ASP A 19 35.90 8.56 -6.56
CA ASP A 19 35.87 9.22 -5.26
C ASP A 19 34.45 9.73 -4.91
N GLU A 20 33.66 10.22 -5.87
CA GLU A 20 32.24 10.57 -5.66
C GLU A 20 31.38 9.33 -5.35
N LYS A 21 31.67 8.19 -5.99
CA LYS A 21 30.97 6.91 -5.73
C LYS A 21 31.31 6.33 -4.35
N GLN A 22 32.58 6.38 -3.93
CA GLN A 22 32.98 5.95 -2.60
C GLN A 22 32.43 6.86 -1.49
N ASN A 23 32.30 8.17 -1.75
CA ASN A 23 31.72 9.12 -0.81
C ASN A 23 30.18 9.07 -0.79
N SER A 24 29.53 8.56 -1.84
CA SER A 24 28.09 8.20 -1.80
C SER A 24 27.86 6.88 -1.07
N ASP A 25 28.65 5.85 -1.34
CA ASP A 25 28.50 4.52 -0.71
C ASP A 25 28.75 4.57 0.80
N SER A 26 29.75 5.34 1.25
CA SER A 26 29.99 5.57 2.69
C SER A 26 28.91 6.42 3.38
N ARG A 27 28.13 7.22 2.64
CA ARG A 27 26.98 7.97 3.18
C ARG A 27 25.72 7.09 3.27
N PHE A 28 25.59 6.09 2.40
CA PHE A 28 24.52 5.10 2.42
C PHE A 28 24.70 4.02 3.49
N GLU A 29 25.93 3.70 3.92
CA GLU A 29 26.17 2.74 5.03
C GLU A 29 25.81 3.29 6.43
N SER A 30 25.58 4.60 6.58
CA SER A 30 25.35 5.25 7.89
C SER A 30 23.89 5.42 8.31
N THR A 31 22.89 5.13 7.46
CA THR A 31 21.48 5.29 7.86
C THR A 31 20.94 4.02 8.50
N ALA A 32 21.19 3.92 9.80
CA ALA A 32 20.43 3.11 10.74
C ALA A 32 18.91 3.24 10.46
N ALA A 33 18.18 2.14 10.61
CA ALA A 33 16.71 2.06 10.47
C ALA A 33 16.03 3.38 10.89
N VAL A 34 15.46 4.09 9.91
CA VAL A 34 14.84 5.40 10.09
C VAL A 34 13.84 5.34 11.25
N ASP A 35 13.92 6.32 12.17
CA ASP A 35 12.99 6.43 13.29
C ASP A 35 11.52 6.55 12.78
N PRO A 36 10.61 5.63 13.14
CA PRO A 36 9.21 5.70 12.75
C PRO A 36 8.50 7.02 13.12
N ALA A 37 8.96 7.71 14.17
CA ALA A 37 8.43 9.01 14.55
C ALA A 37 8.78 10.09 13.51
N LEU A 38 10.01 10.09 13.02
CA LEU A 38 10.51 11.03 12.03
C LEU A 38 9.85 10.80 10.66
N GLU A 39 9.68 9.53 10.28
CA GLU A 39 8.92 9.14 9.10
C GLU A 39 7.48 9.68 9.14
N LYS A 40 6.79 9.55 10.28
CA LYS A 40 5.42 10.06 10.43
C LYS A 40 5.32 11.59 10.35
N LEU A 41 6.32 12.31 10.86
CA LEU A 41 6.38 13.77 10.76
C LEU A 41 6.60 14.21 9.31
N LEU A 42 7.51 13.56 8.58
CA LEU A 42 7.75 13.81 7.16
C LEU A 42 6.46 13.63 6.35
N VAL A 43 5.76 12.52 6.54
CA VAL A 43 4.50 12.21 5.84
C VAL A 43 3.44 13.27 6.11
N ARG A 44 3.28 13.73 7.36
CA ARG A 44 2.34 14.82 7.69
C ARG A 44 2.70 16.13 7.01
N LYS A 45 3.99 16.44 6.89
CA LYS A 45 4.49 17.63 6.20
C LYS A 45 4.21 17.56 4.70
N GLN A 46 4.39 16.39 4.09
CA GLN A 46 4.00 16.10 2.71
C GLN A 46 2.48 16.26 2.52
N ASP A 47 1.67 15.69 3.43
CA ASP A 47 0.21 15.76 3.37
C ASP A 47 -0.32 17.18 3.40
N ALA A 48 0.19 18.00 4.31
CA ALA A 48 -0.23 19.39 4.47
C ALA A 48 0.00 20.24 3.21
N ARG A 49 0.90 19.82 2.31
CA ARG A 49 1.23 20.56 1.09
C ARG A 49 0.65 19.95 -0.17
N ILE A 50 0.72 18.63 -0.32
CA ILE A 50 0.36 17.93 -1.56
C ILE A 50 -1.14 17.67 -1.64
N ILE A 51 -1.77 17.21 -0.55
CA ILE A 51 -3.15 16.77 -0.58
C ILE A 51 -4.14 17.93 -0.78
N PRO A 52 -4.00 19.10 -0.11
CA PRO A 52 -4.85 20.24 -0.39
C PRO A 52 -4.75 20.74 -1.83
N LEU A 53 -3.53 20.77 -2.41
CA LEU A 53 -3.32 21.16 -3.80
C LEU A 53 -3.98 20.16 -4.76
N ALA A 54 -3.72 18.86 -4.59
CA ALA A 54 -4.32 17.82 -5.44
C ALA A 54 -5.85 17.78 -5.33
N ALA A 55 -6.39 17.92 -4.12
CA ALA A 55 -7.83 17.97 -3.88
C ALA A 55 -8.46 19.23 -4.50
N GLY A 56 -7.80 20.40 -4.42
CA GLY A 56 -8.24 21.64 -5.04
C GLY A 56 -8.23 21.59 -6.57
N ILE A 57 -7.19 21.01 -7.16
CA ILE A 57 -7.12 20.79 -8.62
C ILE A 57 -8.26 19.88 -9.07
N TYR A 58 -8.48 18.77 -8.38
CA TYR A 58 -9.54 17.83 -8.73
C TYR A 58 -10.95 18.41 -8.49
N LEU A 59 -11.12 19.24 -7.46
CA LEU A 59 -12.36 19.98 -7.19
C LEU A 59 -12.70 20.89 -8.37
N LEU A 60 -11.76 21.70 -8.83
CA LEU A 60 -11.96 22.62 -9.94
C LEU A 60 -12.24 21.88 -11.26
N CYS A 61 -11.49 20.81 -11.55
CA CYS A 61 -11.78 19.97 -12.71
C CYS A 61 -13.19 19.36 -12.65
N TYR A 62 -13.64 18.90 -11.48
CA TYR A 62 -14.96 18.30 -11.36
C TYR A 62 -16.09 19.34 -11.41
N LEU A 63 -15.82 20.56 -10.95
CA LEU A 63 -16.72 21.71 -11.09
C LEU A 63 -16.96 21.98 -12.59
N ASP A 64 -15.88 22.15 -13.35
CA ASP A 64 -15.90 22.40 -14.80
C ASP A 64 -16.57 21.27 -15.60
N ARG A 65 -16.47 20.03 -15.12
CA ARG A 65 -17.11 18.86 -15.76
C ARG A 65 -18.62 18.79 -15.55
N SER A 66 -19.06 19.07 -14.32
CA SER A 66 -20.45 18.81 -13.88
C SER A 66 -21.40 19.97 -14.15
N ASN A 67 -20.86 21.18 -14.32
CA ASN A 67 -21.61 22.42 -14.50
C ASN A 67 -22.61 22.44 -15.66
N ILE A 68 -22.37 21.68 -16.72
CA ILE A 68 -23.31 21.54 -17.84
C ILE A 68 -24.66 20.96 -17.40
N GLY A 69 -24.69 20.16 -16.34
CA GLY A 69 -25.92 19.67 -15.72
C GLY A 69 -26.71 20.82 -15.09
N ASN A 70 -26.03 21.76 -14.44
CA ASN A 70 -26.65 22.97 -13.90
C ASN A 70 -27.14 23.87 -15.03
N ALA A 71 -26.31 24.10 -16.06
CA ALA A 71 -26.60 24.93 -17.24
C ALA A 71 -27.85 24.48 -18.02
N LYS A 72 -28.15 23.16 -18.01
CA LYS A 72 -29.38 22.61 -18.60
C LYS A 72 -30.65 23.06 -17.88
N VAL A 73 -30.60 23.26 -16.57
CA VAL A 73 -31.78 23.57 -15.73
C VAL A 73 -31.86 25.06 -15.39
N LEU A 74 -30.72 25.75 -15.38
CA LEU A 74 -30.60 27.15 -15.00
C LEU A 74 -31.40 28.05 -15.95
N ASN A 75 -32.31 28.86 -15.40
CA ASN A 75 -33.16 29.80 -16.14
C ASN A 75 -33.99 29.15 -17.28
N HIS A 76 -34.31 27.87 -17.15
CA HIS A 76 -35.12 27.14 -18.13
C HIS A 76 -36.53 27.73 -18.26
N THR A 77 -37.15 28.23 -17.19
CA THR A 77 -38.48 28.85 -17.28
C THR A 77 -38.50 30.14 -18.09
N THR A 78 -37.37 30.84 -18.20
CA THR A 78 -37.24 32.06 -19.03
C THR A 78 -36.79 31.76 -20.46
N GLY A 79 -36.58 30.49 -20.82
CA GLY A 79 -36.04 30.09 -22.12
C GLY A 79 -34.57 30.50 -22.34
N HIS A 80 -33.87 30.88 -21.27
CA HIS A 80 -32.47 31.32 -21.31
C HIS A 80 -31.55 30.22 -20.76
N ASP A 81 -31.89 28.96 -21.01
CA ASP A 81 -31.06 27.81 -20.67
C ASP A 81 -30.18 27.37 -21.85
N LEU A 82 -29.23 26.48 -21.56
CA LEU A 82 -28.29 25.97 -22.55
C LEU A 82 -29.00 25.34 -23.77
N LEU A 83 -30.06 24.54 -23.58
CA LEU A 83 -30.69 23.79 -24.67
C LEU A 83 -31.46 24.72 -25.59
N SER A 84 -32.24 25.64 -25.00
CA SER A 84 -33.03 26.63 -25.75
C SER A 84 -32.15 27.54 -26.61
N GLU A 85 -31.05 28.08 -26.06
CA GLU A 85 -30.19 29.01 -26.79
C GLU A 85 -29.28 28.37 -27.84
N THR A 86 -28.99 27.07 -27.71
CA THR A 86 -28.13 26.34 -28.65
C THR A 86 -28.90 25.45 -29.63
N ASN A 87 -30.24 25.50 -29.56
CA ASN A 87 -31.16 24.65 -30.31
C ASN A 87 -30.86 23.15 -30.16
N MET A 88 -30.51 22.72 -28.95
CA MET A 88 -30.17 21.32 -28.65
C MET A 88 -31.40 20.57 -28.18
N SER A 89 -31.65 19.39 -28.74
CA SER A 89 -32.58 18.43 -28.15
C SER A 89 -31.98 17.75 -26.91
N ASN A 90 -32.81 17.08 -26.12
CA ASN A 90 -32.32 16.24 -25.02
C ASN A 90 -31.43 15.08 -25.50
N TYR A 91 -31.65 14.61 -26.72
CA TYR A 91 -30.81 13.60 -27.36
C TYR A 91 -29.42 14.19 -27.67
N ASP A 92 -29.37 15.37 -28.28
CA ASP A 92 -28.13 16.08 -28.58
C ASP A 92 -27.32 16.40 -27.32
N PHE A 93 -28.00 16.80 -26.25
CA PHE A 93 -27.38 16.97 -24.93
C PHE A 93 -26.69 15.70 -24.46
N THR A 94 -27.37 14.54 -24.55
CA THR A 94 -26.82 13.24 -24.15
C THR A 94 -25.61 12.85 -25.02
N ILE A 95 -25.66 13.14 -26.33
CA ILE A 95 -24.54 12.94 -27.25
C ILE A 95 -23.33 13.80 -26.82
N ALA A 96 -23.53 15.06 -26.47
CA ALA A 96 -22.45 15.93 -25.99
C ALA A 96 -21.83 15.42 -24.67
N LEU A 97 -22.64 14.87 -23.75
CA LEU A 97 -22.12 14.21 -22.53
C LEU A 97 -21.28 12.96 -22.88
N MET A 98 -21.77 12.13 -23.79
CA MET A 98 -21.12 10.88 -24.20
C MET A 98 -19.78 11.14 -24.89
N ILE A 99 -19.72 12.13 -25.80
CA ILE A 99 -18.49 12.46 -26.54
C ILE A 99 -17.37 12.91 -25.61
N PHE A 100 -17.69 13.67 -24.55
CA PHE A 100 -16.73 13.99 -23.49
C PHE A 100 -16.14 12.72 -22.86
N LEU A 101 -16.98 11.73 -22.51
CA LEU A 101 -16.54 10.48 -21.88
C LEU A 101 -15.69 9.61 -22.84
N ILE A 102 -16.03 9.59 -24.14
CA ILE A 102 -15.24 8.90 -25.16
C ILE A 102 -13.86 9.56 -25.30
N ALA A 103 -13.81 10.89 -25.39
CA ALA A 103 -12.55 11.63 -25.45
C ALA A 103 -11.71 11.37 -24.20
N TYR A 104 -12.33 11.43 -23.01
CA TYR A 104 -11.67 11.13 -21.75
C TYR A 104 -11.01 9.75 -21.77
N ALA A 105 -11.74 8.70 -22.17
CA ALA A 105 -11.22 7.34 -22.22
C ALA A 105 -10.08 7.16 -23.24
N LEU A 106 -10.19 7.78 -24.42
CA LEU A 106 -9.18 7.64 -25.49
C LEU A 106 -7.87 8.37 -25.16
N PHE A 107 -7.96 9.54 -24.53
CA PHE A 107 -6.80 10.40 -24.27
C PHE A 107 -6.18 10.17 -22.88
N GLU A 108 -6.77 9.31 -22.05
CA GLU A 108 -6.25 8.96 -20.71
C GLU A 108 -4.83 8.39 -20.80
N VAL A 109 -4.63 7.35 -21.62
CA VAL A 109 -3.34 6.67 -21.77
C VAL A 109 -2.28 7.59 -22.42
N PRO A 110 -2.57 8.27 -23.56
CA PRO A 110 -1.64 9.24 -24.13
C PRO A 110 -1.23 10.34 -23.14
N SER A 111 -2.17 10.92 -22.40
CA SER A 111 -1.87 12.02 -21.48
C SER A 111 -0.96 11.59 -20.33
N ASN A 112 -1.16 10.39 -19.77
CA ASN A 112 -0.28 9.84 -18.73
C ASN A 112 1.12 9.49 -19.24
N TYR A 113 1.26 9.13 -20.51
CA TYR A 113 2.57 8.96 -21.13
C TYR A 113 3.37 10.28 -21.14
N PHE A 114 2.73 11.40 -21.46
CA PHE A 114 3.35 12.72 -21.40
C PHE A 114 3.72 13.13 -19.97
N LEU A 115 2.88 12.80 -18.98
CA LEU A 115 3.19 13.05 -17.57
C LEU A 115 4.47 12.33 -17.10
N LYS A 116 4.79 11.14 -17.64
CA LYS A 116 6.05 10.45 -17.33
C LYS A 116 7.28 11.15 -17.94
N LYS A 117 7.12 11.83 -19.08
CA LYS A 117 8.22 12.53 -19.78
C LYS A 117 8.41 13.96 -19.34
N MET A 118 7.39 14.58 -18.76
CA MET A 118 7.38 15.98 -18.37
C MET A 118 7.36 16.12 -16.85
N LYS A 119 7.69 17.30 -16.35
CA LYS A 119 7.57 17.61 -14.92
C LYS A 119 6.08 17.63 -14.52
N PRO A 120 5.68 16.96 -13.43
CA PRO A 120 4.28 16.92 -12.99
C PRO A 120 3.64 18.30 -12.84
N SER A 121 4.34 19.27 -12.24
CA SER A 121 3.88 20.65 -12.09
C SER A 121 3.48 21.28 -13.42
N ARG A 122 4.34 21.16 -14.44
CA ARG A 122 4.15 21.77 -15.76
C ARG A 122 3.04 21.10 -16.54
N TRP A 123 2.98 19.77 -16.51
CA TRP A 123 1.97 19.03 -17.26
C TRP A 123 0.58 19.23 -16.66
N ILE A 124 0.43 19.08 -15.33
CA ILE A 124 -0.86 19.27 -14.66
C ILE A 124 -1.33 20.72 -14.81
N ALA A 125 -0.43 21.70 -14.68
CA ALA A 125 -0.76 23.11 -14.92
C ALA A 125 -1.17 23.39 -16.38
N PHE A 126 -0.51 22.78 -17.37
CA PHE A 126 -0.90 22.92 -18.78
C PHE A 126 -2.30 22.34 -19.05
N LEU A 127 -2.59 21.14 -18.54
CA LEU A 127 -3.92 20.57 -18.62
C LEU A 127 -4.93 21.53 -17.98
N MET A 128 -4.60 22.05 -16.78
CA MET A 128 -5.46 22.94 -15.99
C MET A 128 -5.83 24.23 -16.69
N PHE A 129 -4.82 24.86 -17.28
CA PHE A 129 -5.00 26.04 -18.10
C PHE A 129 -5.90 25.74 -19.30
N SER A 130 -5.69 24.60 -19.96
CA SER A 130 -6.40 24.22 -21.18
C SER A 130 -7.87 23.91 -20.92
N TRP A 131 -8.20 23.09 -19.91
CA TRP A 131 -9.59 22.76 -19.60
C TRP A 131 -10.36 23.98 -19.04
N GLY A 132 -9.70 24.81 -18.21
CA GLY A 132 -10.31 26.05 -17.72
C GLY A 132 -10.64 27.02 -18.86
N THR A 133 -9.73 27.17 -19.82
CA THR A 133 -9.94 28.00 -21.01
C THR A 133 -11.11 27.48 -21.85
N ILE A 134 -11.17 26.17 -22.09
CA ILE A 134 -12.27 25.55 -22.85
C ILE A 134 -13.61 25.73 -22.14
N THR A 135 -13.62 25.64 -20.81
CA THR A 135 -14.82 25.88 -20.00
C THR A 135 -15.30 27.31 -20.18
N ILE A 136 -14.42 28.32 -20.13
CA ILE A 136 -14.78 29.71 -20.44
C ILE A 136 -15.34 29.84 -21.87
N CYS A 137 -14.70 29.20 -22.86
CA CYS A 137 -15.17 29.19 -24.24
C CYS A 137 -16.56 28.55 -24.40
N LEU A 138 -16.96 27.63 -23.52
CA LEU A 138 -18.28 26.99 -23.55
C LEU A 138 -19.39 28.01 -23.29
N GLY A 139 -19.14 29.04 -22.50
CA GLY A 139 -20.05 30.19 -22.31
C GLY A 139 -20.30 31.00 -23.58
N ALA A 140 -19.41 30.90 -24.58
CA ALA A 140 -19.55 31.54 -25.89
C ALA A 140 -20.20 30.61 -26.94
N ALA A 141 -20.69 29.42 -26.56
CA ALA A 141 -21.30 28.50 -27.50
C ALA A 141 -22.68 29.00 -27.99
N HIS A 142 -22.99 28.76 -29.26
CA HIS A 142 -24.26 29.17 -29.89
C HIS A 142 -24.96 28.03 -30.65
N SER A 143 -24.38 26.83 -30.67
CA SER A 143 -24.97 25.68 -31.36
C SER A 143 -24.53 24.36 -30.76
N PHE A 144 -25.34 23.33 -30.98
CA PHE A 144 -25.01 21.94 -30.66
C PHE A 144 -23.59 21.54 -31.08
N ALA A 145 -23.18 21.88 -32.30
CA ALA A 145 -21.87 21.51 -32.84
C ALA A 145 -20.73 22.13 -32.01
N VAL A 146 -20.85 23.42 -31.66
CA VAL A 146 -19.85 24.11 -30.84
C VAL A 146 -19.78 23.51 -29.44
N VAL A 147 -20.94 23.28 -28.81
CA VAL A 147 -20.99 22.63 -27.48
C VAL A 147 -20.31 21.26 -27.54
N THR A 148 -20.62 20.45 -28.55
CA THR A 148 -20.06 19.10 -28.70
C THR A 148 -18.54 19.10 -28.92
N VAL A 149 -18.03 19.98 -29.78
CA VAL A 149 -16.58 20.10 -30.02
C VAL A 149 -15.84 20.55 -28.76
N LEU A 150 -16.36 21.56 -28.05
CA LEU A 150 -15.76 22.02 -26.81
C LEU A 150 -15.81 20.93 -25.72
N ARG A 151 -16.88 20.13 -25.66
CA ARG A 151 -16.99 18.99 -24.74
C ARG A 151 -16.01 17.87 -25.09
N PHE A 152 -15.78 17.60 -26.37
CA PHE A 152 -14.72 16.69 -26.80
C PHE A 152 -13.35 17.19 -26.31
N LEU A 153 -13.01 18.45 -26.59
CA LEU A 153 -11.72 19.04 -26.18
C LEU A 153 -11.56 19.06 -24.66
N LEU A 154 -12.61 19.40 -23.91
CA LEU A 154 -12.60 19.33 -22.45
C LEU A 154 -12.25 17.91 -21.98
N GLY A 155 -12.85 16.89 -22.60
CA GLY A 155 -12.52 15.49 -22.34
C GLY A 155 -11.06 15.15 -22.64
N VAL A 156 -10.48 15.67 -23.73
CA VAL A 156 -9.07 15.49 -24.09
C VAL A 156 -8.13 16.02 -23.00
N PHE A 157 -8.36 17.25 -22.52
CA PHE A 157 -7.47 17.90 -21.56
C PHE A 157 -7.70 17.43 -20.11
N GLU A 158 -8.90 16.99 -19.76
CA GLU A 158 -9.17 16.41 -18.43
C GLU A 158 -8.73 14.95 -18.29
N ALA A 159 -8.61 14.21 -19.41
CA ALA A 159 -8.34 12.77 -19.43
C ALA A 159 -7.16 12.35 -18.55
N GLY A 160 -6.07 13.11 -18.60
CA GLY A 160 -4.84 12.78 -17.86
C GLY A 160 -4.85 13.16 -16.40
N LEU A 161 -5.83 13.93 -15.93
CA LEU A 161 -5.72 14.56 -14.61
C LEU A 161 -5.84 13.54 -13.48
N PHE A 162 -6.92 12.75 -13.46
CA PHE A 162 -7.17 11.86 -12.32
C PHE A 162 -6.11 10.75 -12.22
N PRO A 163 -5.86 9.93 -13.26
CA PRO A 163 -4.80 8.93 -13.17
C PRO A 163 -3.42 9.57 -13.03
N GLY A 164 -3.23 10.78 -13.56
CA GLY A 164 -2.01 11.55 -13.40
C GLY A 164 -1.75 11.97 -11.96
N LEU A 165 -2.78 12.37 -11.21
CA LEU A 165 -2.68 12.63 -9.77
C LEU A 165 -2.38 11.35 -8.99
N ILE A 166 -2.99 10.21 -9.35
CA ILE A 166 -2.67 8.91 -8.72
C ILE A 166 -1.21 8.55 -8.97
N TYR A 167 -0.72 8.72 -10.21
CA TYR A 167 0.67 8.49 -10.58
C TYR A 167 1.61 9.44 -9.84
N TYR A 168 1.27 10.72 -9.77
CA TYR A 168 2.03 11.73 -9.05
C TYR A 168 2.21 11.39 -7.56
N LEU A 169 1.16 10.90 -6.88
CA LEU A 169 1.26 10.46 -5.49
C LEU A 169 2.26 9.31 -5.28
N THR A 170 2.58 8.53 -6.33
CA THR A 170 3.56 7.43 -6.23
C THR A 170 5.00 7.91 -6.09
N PHE A 171 5.27 9.18 -6.40
CA PHE A 171 6.58 9.83 -6.17
C PHE A 171 6.76 10.28 -4.73
N TRP A 172 5.68 10.38 -3.94
CA TRP A 172 5.72 10.99 -2.62
C TRP A 172 5.36 10.03 -1.48
N TYR A 173 4.59 8.98 -1.78
CA TYR A 173 3.96 8.13 -0.77
C TYR A 173 4.13 6.63 -1.04
N LYS A 174 4.27 5.87 0.04
CA LYS A 174 4.30 4.40 -0.01
C LYS A 174 2.95 3.83 -0.45
N PRO A 175 2.89 2.62 -1.04
CA PRO A 175 1.64 1.97 -1.43
C PRO A 175 0.54 1.96 -0.36
N GLU A 176 0.94 1.74 0.89
CA GLU A 176 0.04 1.61 2.05
C GLU A 176 -0.52 2.96 2.53
N GLU A 177 0.13 4.04 2.14
CA GLU A 177 -0.25 5.41 2.50
C GLU A 177 -1.21 6.03 1.46
N ARG A 178 -1.18 5.56 0.20
CA ARG A 178 -1.91 6.22 -0.89
C ARG A 178 -3.44 6.18 -0.75
N SER A 179 -4.01 5.10 -0.20
CA SER A 179 -5.47 4.86 -0.19
C SER A 179 -6.28 6.05 0.38
N VAL A 180 -5.97 6.51 1.59
CA VAL A 180 -6.67 7.63 2.25
C VAL A 180 -6.53 8.94 1.47
N ARG A 181 -5.38 9.15 0.82
CA ARG A 181 -5.06 10.37 0.05
C ARG A 181 -5.85 10.41 -1.24
N VAL A 182 -5.88 9.29 -1.96
CA VAL A 182 -6.72 9.10 -3.14
C VAL A 182 -8.19 9.30 -2.78
N ALA A 183 -8.64 8.77 -1.64
CA ALA A 183 -9.99 8.99 -1.15
C ALA A 183 -10.30 10.47 -0.86
N THR A 184 -9.35 11.20 -0.30
CA THR A 184 -9.51 12.64 -0.04
C THR A 184 -9.63 13.43 -1.35
N ILE A 185 -8.83 13.09 -2.36
CA ILE A 185 -8.93 13.68 -3.70
C ILE A 185 -10.28 13.34 -4.32
N LEU A 186 -10.70 12.07 -4.33
CA LEU A 186 -11.99 11.65 -4.87
C LEU A 186 -13.19 12.32 -4.18
N ALA A 187 -13.13 12.48 -2.86
CA ALA A 187 -14.16 13.17 -2.11
C ALA A 187 -14.34 14.62 -2.61
N SER A 188 -13.29 15.29 -3.09
CA SER A 188 -13.41 16.65 -3.60
C SER A 188 -14.32 16.79 -4.84
N ALA A 189 -14.60 15.70 -5.58
CA ALA A 189 -15.62 15.69 -6.63
C ALA A 189 -17.04 15.90 -6.07
N THR A 190 -17.38 15.27 -4.93
CA THR A 190 -18.67 15.52 -4.28
C THR A 190 -18.75 16.94 -3.74
N LEU A 191 -17.65 17.47 -3.21
CA LEU A 191 -17.58 18.86 -2.77
C LEU A 191 -17.75 19.83 -3.94
N ALA A 192 -17.19 19.51 -5.12
CA ALA A 192 -17.39 20.28 -6.35
C ALA A 192 -18.87 20.29 -6.77
N GLY A 193 -19.58 19.16 -6.67
CA GLY A 193 -21.02 19.12 -6.94
C GLY A 193 -21.83 20.04 -6.01
N ALA A 194 -21.47 20.11 -4.73
CA ALA A 194 -22.08 21.03 -3.76
C ALA A 194 -21.78 22.50 -4.10
N PHE A 195 -20.53 22.83 -4.43
CA PHE A 195 -20.17 24.18 -4.86
C PHE A 195 -20.83 24.57 -6.20
N GLY A 196 -20.90 23.66 -7.17
CA GLY A 196 -21.52 23.90 -8.47
C GLY A 196 -22.99 24.29 -8.35
N GLY A 197 -23.76 23.61 -7.49
CA GLY A 197 -25.14 23.99 -7.20
C GLY A 197 -25.27 25.37 -6.54
N ALA A 198 -24.38 25.69 -5.59
CA ALA A 198 -24.36 26.98 -4.90
C ALA A 198 -23.94 28.13 -5.83
N ILE A 199 -22.94 27.92 -6.68
CA ILE A 199 -22.50 28.88 -7.70
C ILE A 199 -23.60 29.08 -8.73
N ALA A 200 -24.22 28.01 -9.24
CA ALA A 200 -25.35 28.11 -10.17
C ALA A 200 -26.54 28.88 -9.58
N TYR A 201 -26.85 28.69 -8.29
CA TYR A 201 -27.86 29.49 -7.59
C TYR A 201 -27.50 30.99 -7.61
N GLY A 202 -26.26 31.35 -7.26
CA GLY A 202 -25.79 32.73 -7.25
C GLY A 202 -25.81 33.34 -8.65
N VAL A 203 -25.17 32.68 -9.62
CA VAL A 203 -25.03 33.13 -11.00
C VAL A 203 -26.37 33.20 -11.74
N GLY A 204 -27.34 32.38 -11.37
CA GLY A 204 -28.67 32.47 -11.98
C GLY A 204 -29.42 33.79 -11.73
N HIS A 205 -28.99 34.59 -10.74
CA HIS A 205 -29.47 35.97 -10.56
C HIS A 205 -28.83 36.97 -11.55
N MET A 206 -27.76 36.57 -12.24
CA MET A 206 -27.09 37.36 -13.27
C MET A 206 -27.68 37.11 -14.68
N ASN A 207 -28.84 36.46 -14.77
CA ASN A 207 -29.50 36.24 -16.05
C ASN A 207 -29.75 37.59 -16.77
N GLN A 208 -29.32 37.68 -18.03
CA GLN A 208 -29.40 38.87 -18.88
C GLN A 208 -28.53 40.05 -18.43
N VAL A 209 -27.62 39.87 -17.46
CA VAL A 209 -26.60 40.87 -17.16
C VAL A 209 -25.63 40.95 -18.33
N HIS A 210 -25.42 42.17 -18.86
CA HIS A 210 -24.68 42.43 -20.10
C HIS A 210 -25.19 41.63 -21.31
N SER A 211 -26.51 41.37 -21.38
CA SER A 211 -27.14 40.59 -22.45
C SER A 211 -26.63 39.15 -22.56
N LEU A 212 -26.05 38.61 -21.47
CA LEU A 212 -25.62 37.22 -21.37
C LEU A 212 -26.54 36.45 -20.43
N SER A 213 -26.94 35.26 -20.86
CA SER A 213 -27.75 34.34 -20.07
C SER A 213 -26.97 33.74 -18.91
N GLY A 214 -27.66 33.39 -17.83
CA GLY A 214 -27.03 32.93 -16.58
C GLY A 214 -26.08 31.74 -16.78
N TRP A 215 -26.43 30.80 -17.66
CA TRP A 215 -25.57 29.64 -17.97
C TRP A 215 -24.24 30.02 -18.64
N ARG A 216 -24.20 31.12 -19.40
CA ARG A 216 -22.96 31.62 -20.01
C ARG A 216 -22.02 32.17 -18.96
N TRP A 217 -22.56 32.96 -18.04
CA TRP A 217 -21.83 33.45 -16.87
C TRP A 217 -21.35 32.30 -16.00
N LEU A 218 -22.12 31.21 -15.88
CA LEU A 218 -21.72 30.04 -15.09
C LEU A 218 -20.42 29.45 -15.60
N PHE A 219 -20.34 29.15 -16.90
CA PHE A 219 -19.12 28.63 -17.53
C PHE A 219 -17.92 29.58 -17.44
N ILE A 220 -18.16 30.89 -17.61
CA ILE A 220 -17.10 31.90 -17.50
C ILE A 220 -16.55 31.97 -16.07
N LEU A 221 -17.44 32.07 -15.08
CA LEU A 221 -17.06 32.28 -13.67
C LEU A 221 -16.46 31.03 -13.03
N GLU A 222 -16.82 29.83 -13.46
CA GLU A 222 -16.22 28.59 -12.98
C GLU A 222 -14.87 28.28 -13.64
N GLY A 223 -14.72 28.59 -14.94
CA GLY A 223 -13.47 28.35 -15.66
C GLY A 223 -12.33 29.32 -15.31
N ILE A 224 -12.63 30.57 -14.89
CA ILE A 224 -11.61 31.56 -14.48
C ILE A 224 -10.75 31.06 -13.30
N PRO A 225 -11.33 30.58 -12.18
CA PRO A 225 -10.58 29.96 -11.09
C PRO A 225 -9.63 28.84 -11.55
N SER A 226 -10.05 28.00 -12.51
CA SER A 226 -9.21 26.95 -13.08
C SER A 226 -7.99 27.53 -13.80
N VAL A 227 -8.20 28.54 -14.66
CA VAL A 227 -7.11 29.23 -15.38
C VAL A 227 -6.17 29.95 -14.42
N LEU A 228 -6.67 30.66 -13.41
CA LEU A 228 -5.81 31.36 -12.45
C LEU A 228 -5.03 30.39 -11.56
N SER A 229 -5.68 29.30 -11.13
CA SER A 229 -5.04 28.28 -10.31
C SER A 229 -4.00 27.48 -11.08
N SER A 230 -4.08 27.38 -12.41
CA SER A 230 -3.03 26.71 -13.20
C SER A 230 -1.66 27.37 -13.03
N PHE A 231 -1.61 28.70 -12.90
CA PHE A 231 -0.37 29.43 -12.59
C PHE A 231 0.13 29.09 -11.19
N LEU A 232 -0.77 28.99 -10.20
CA LEU A 232 -0.40 28.56 -8.85
C LEU A 232 0.16 27.13 -8.86
N VAL A 233 -0.47 26.20 -9.58
CA VAL A 233 0.00 24.81 -9.73
C VAL A 233 1.37 24.77 -10.38
N TRP A 234 1.61 25.59 -11.41
CA TRP A 234 2.90 25.66 -12.11
C TRP A 234 4.06 25.99 -11.17
N PHE A 235 3.85 26.86 -10.17
CA PHE A 235 4.90 27.30 -9.24
C PHE A 235 4.90 26.58 -7.89
N CYS A 236 3.74 26.11 -7.42
CA CYS A 236 3.58 25.58 -6.07
C CYS A 236 3.50 24.06 -5.99
N LEU A 237 3.13 23.36 -7.08
CA LEU A 237 3.09 21.89 -7.07
C LEU A 237 4.52 21.34 -7.10
N PRO A 238 4.97 20.61 -6.06
CA PRO A 238 6.34 20.11 -6.04
C PRO A 238 6.47 18.91 -6.98
N ASP A 239 7.53 18.85 -7.80
CA ASP A 239 7.69 17.78 -8.80
C ASP A 239 8.08 16.44 -8.15
N PHE A 240 9.24 16.41 -7.48
CA PHE A 240 9.82 15.21 -6.88
C PHE A 240 10.42 15.52 -5.49
N PRO A 241 10.47 14.54 -4.57
CA PRO A 241 11.05 14.73 -3.23
C PRO A 241 12.49 15.26 -3.24
N GLU A 242 13.32 14.81 -4.17
CA GLU A 242 14.74 15.17 -4.28
C GLU A 242 14.90 16.67 -4.62
N SER A 243 14.04 17.16 -5.51
CA SER A 243 14.01 18.55 -5.97
C SER A 243 13.28 19.51 -5.02
N ALA A 244 12.64 19.01 -3.97
CA ALA A 244 11.78 19.81 -3.10
C ALA A 244 12.59 20.81 -2.26
N SER A 245 12.35 22.11 -2.41
CA SER A 245 13.07 23.16 -1.66
C SER A 245 12.66 23.26 -0.19
N TRP A 246 11.48 22.74 0.17
CA TRP A 246 10.90 22.84 1.52
C TRP A 246 11.22 21.64 2.43
N LEU A 247 11.90 20.63 1.89
CA LEU A 247 12.44 19.50 2.65
C LEU A 247 13.90 19.77 3.01
N SER A 248 14.29 19.47 4.26
CA SER A 248 15.70 19.47 4.68
C SER A 248 16.47 18.34 3.99
N ALA A 249 17.81 18.40 3.99
CA ALA A 249 18.63 17.33 3.41
C ALA A 249 18.31 15.97 4.05
N GLU A 250 18.22 15.92 5.38
CA GLU A 250 17.84 14.71 6.13
C GLU A 250 16.44 14.20 5.77
N GLU A 251 15.45 15.08 5.63
CA GLU A 251 14.10 14.71 5.22
C GLU A 251 14.05 14.15 3.78
N LYS A 252 14.91 14.66 2.88
CA LYS A 252 15.04 14.14 1.51
C LYS A 252 15.67 12.76 1.50
N ASP A 253 16.71 12.55 2.29
CA ASP A 253 17.36 11.24 2.41
C ASP A 253 16.37 10.20 2.96
N ILE A 254 15.55 10.57 3.95
CA ILE A 254 14.47 9.73 4.45
C ILE A 254 13.41 9.47 3.37
N ALA A 255 12.99 10.48 2.60
CA ALA A 255 12.02 10.31 1.53
C ALA A 255 12.54 9.35 0.44
N ALA A 256 13.81 9.52 0.03
CA ALA A 256 14.48 8.66 -0.95
C ALA A 256 14.62 7.23 -0.43
N TYR A 257 15.09 7.04 0.80
CA TYR A 257 15.22 5.73 1.44
C TYR A 257 13.87 4.99 1.52
N ARG A 258 12.82 5.70 1.94
CA ARG A 258 11.47 5.14 2.07
C ARG A 258 10.86 4.69 0.74
N LEU A 259 11.25 5.34 -0.36
CA LEU A 259 10.75 5.07 -1.70
C LEU A 259 11.73 4.22 -2.53
N ALA A 260 12.91 3.89 -2.02
CA ALA A 260 13.96 3.17 -2.74
C ALA A 260 13.48 1.82 -3.32
N GLU A 261 12.76 1.00 -2.54
CA GLU A 261 12.24 -0.30 -2.99
C GLU A 261 10.80 -0.25 -3.59
N GLN A 262 10.00 0.75 -3.22
CA GLN A 262 8.54 0.74 -3.50
C GLN A 262 7.99 1.99 -4.22
N GLY A 263 8.81 3.02 -4.40
CA GLY A 263 8.46 4.24 -5.13
C GLY A 263 8.58 4.07 -6.63
N SER A 264 7.83 4.87 -7.38
CA SER A 264 8.00 4.94 -8.83
C SER A 264 9.18 5.87 -9.16
N HIS A 265 10.36 5.34 -9.42
CA HIS A 265 11.51 6.15 -9.85
C HIS A 265 11.36 6.56 -11.32
N GLY A 266 11.85 7.74 -11.69
CA GLY A 266 11.89 8.20 -13.09
C GLY A 266 12.57 7.21 -14.03
N ASP A 267 13.57 6.48 -13.51
CA ASP A 267 14.38 5.46 -14.20
C ASP A 267 13.94 4.01 -13.90
N SER A 268 12.76 3.80 -13.32
CA SER A 268 12.25 2.45 -13.03
C SER A 268 12.15 1.58 -14.30
N LYS A 269 12.64 0.32 -14.23
CA LYS A 269 12.58 -0.66 -15.33
C LYS A 269 11.16 -0.69 -15.92
N SER A 270 11.07 -0.51 -17.23
CA SER A 270 9.82 -0.60 -17.97
C SER A 270 9.16 -1.97 -17.79
N MET A 271 7.84 -1.98 -17.56
CA MET A 271 7.02 -3.19 -17.52
C MET A 271 7.31 -4.09 -18.72
N THR A 272 7.65 -5.36 -18.47
CA THR A 272 7.83 -6.33 -19.56
C THR A 272 6.47 -6.69 -20.16
N TRP A 273 6.44 -7.13 -21.42
CA TRP A 273 5.20 -7.58 -22.05
C TRP A 273 4.59 -8.80 -21.35
N GLU A 274 5.43 -9.64 -20.74
CA GLU A 274 4.98 -10.80 -19.95
C GLU A 274 4.25 -10.37 -18.67
N ASP A 275 4.77 -9.36 -17.96
CA ASP A 275 4.10 -8.76 -16.80
C ASP A 275 2.77 -8.10 -17.19
N ALA A 276 2.75 -7.41 -18.33
CA ALA A 276 1.54 -6.79 -18.86
C ALA A 276 0.48 -7.85 -19.22
N LYS A 277 0.88 -8.92 -19.92
CA LYS A 277 0.00 -10.01 -20.34
C LYS A 277 -0.57 -10.77 -19.14
N SER A 278 0.24 -11.06 -18.13
CA SER A 278 -0.23 -11.74 -16.91
C SER A 278 -1.25 -10.89 -16.15
N THR A 279 -1.06 -9.56 -16.13
CA THR A 279 -2.02 -8.62 -15.53
C THR A 279 -3.31 -8.52 -16.35
N ILE A 280 -3.22 -8.42 -17.68
CA ILE A 280 -4.40 -8.30 -18.56
C ILE A 280 -5.26 -9.58 -18.54
N LEU A 281 -4.65 -10.76 -18.48
CA LEU A 281 -5.36 -12.04 -18.53
C LEU A 281 -5.83 -12.53 -17.15
N GLU A 282 -5.52 -11.82 -16.06
CA GLU A 282 -5.91 -12.21 -14.72
C GLU A 282 -7.42 -11.97 -14.50
N TRP A 283 -8.20 -13.06 -14.44
CA TRP A 283 -9.65 -13.00 -14.31
C TRP A 283 -10.13 -12.26 -13.05
N ARG A 284 -9.37 -12.31 -11.94
CA ARG A 284 -9.73 -11.60 -10.70
C ARG A 284 -9.77 -10.08 -10.91
N LEU A 285 -8.92 -9.56 -11.80
CA LEU A 285 -8.92 -8.14 -12.14
C LEU A 285 -10.12 -7.78 -13.01
N TRP A 286 -10.54 -8.65 -13.93
CA TRP A 286 -11.79 -8.48 -14.67
C TRP A 286 -13.01 -8.39 -13.76
N CYS A 287 -13.07 -9.16 -12.68
CA CYS A 287 -14.12 -9.00 -11.68
C CYS A 287 -14.10 -7.61 -11.02
N HIS A 288 -12.92 -7.06 -10.71
CA HIS A 288 -12.81 -5.69 -10.20
C HIS A 288 -13.21 -4.64 -11.25
N TYR A 289 -12.87 -4.86 -12.52
CA TYR A 289 -13.24 -3.96 -13.62
C TYR A 289 -14.75 -3.94 -13.83
N LEU A 290 -15.41 -5.10 -13.76
CA LEU A 290 -16.87 -5.19 -13.83
C LEU A 290 -17.55 -4.50 -12.64
N ILE A 291 -17.05 -4.70 -11.42
CA ILE A 291 -17.53 -3.99 -10.23
C ILE A 291 -17.36 -2.47 -10.43
N TYR A 292 -16.22 -2.03 -10.95
CA TYR A 292 -15.98 -0.60 -11.19
C TYR A 292 -16.87 -0.02 -12.31
N PHE A 293 -17.15 -0.80 -13.36
CA PHE A 293 -18.15 -0.46 -14.38
C PHE A 293 -19.52 -0.22 -13.74
N GLY A 294 -19.96 -1.11 -12.85
CA GLY A 294 -21.25 -1.00 -12.16
C GLY A 294 -21.39 0.28 -11.33
N ILE A 295 -20.34 0.68 -10.62
CA ILE A 295 -20.37 1.92 -9.81
C ILE A 295 -20.20 3.20 -10.65
N SER A 296 -19.64 3.09 -11.84
CA SER A 296 -19.40 4.25 -12.73
C SER A 296 -20.70 4.86 -13.28
N ALA A 297 -21.77 4.07 -13.44
CA ALA A 297 -23.07 4.57 -13.91
C ALA A 297 -23.79 5.48 -12.89
N PRO A 298 -23.97 5.11 -11.61
CA PRO A 298 -24.53 6.02 -10.61
C PRO A 298 -23.62 7.23 -10.38
N PHE A 299 -22.29 7.08 -10.48
CA PHE A 299 -21.35 8.19 -10.39
C PHE A 299 -21.59 9.25 -11.48
N SER A 300 -21.60 8.88 -12.76
CA SER A 300 -21.80 9.86 -13.84
C SER A 300 -23.22 10.40 -13.87
N SER A 301 -24.21 9.54 -13.62
CA SER A 301 -25.62 9.92 -13.70
C SER A 301 -26.03 10.89 -12.61
N LEU A 302 -25.64 10.65 -11.35
CA LEU A 302 -25.84 11.63 -10.28
C LEU A 302 -25.12 12.93 -10.62
N SER A 303 -23.86 12.87 -11.05
CA SER A 303 -23.04 14.07 -11.28
C SER A 303 -23.53 14.98 -12.40
N LEU A 304 -24.17 14.42 -13.42
CA LEU A 304 -24.61 15.18 -14.59
C LEU A 304 -26.12 15.48 -14.57
N PHE A 305 -26.92 14.69 -13.85
CA PHE A 305 -28.37 14.80 -13.86
C PHE A 305 -28.99 15.17 -12.51
N THR A 306 -28.25 15.29 -11.40
CA THR A 306 -28.82 15.76 -10.11
C THR A 306 -29.62 17.07 -10.23
N PRO A 307 -29.20 18.09 -11.01
CA PRO A 307 -30.02 19.28 -11.25
C PRO A 307 -31.36 18.96 -11.95
N SER A 308 -31.35 18.04 -12.92
CA SER A 308 -32.58 17.60 -13.61
C SER A 308 -33.48 16.76 -12.68
N ILE A 309 -32.88 15.90 -11.85
CA ILE A 309 -33.60 15.08 -10.86
C ILE A 309 -34.28 16.00 -9.83
N THR A 310 -33.55 16.97 -9.27
CA THR A 310 -34.11 17.93 -8.31
C THR A 310 -35.18 18.82 -8.94
N ALA A 311 -35.03 19.22 -10.21
CA ALA A 311 -36.10 19.89 -10.94
C ALA A 311 -37.36 19.02 -11.07
N GLY A 312 -37.19 17.72 -11.35
CA GLY A 312 -38.28 16.74 -11.37
C GLY A 312 -38.94 16.48 -10.01
N LEU A 313 -38.35 16.94 -8.90
CA LEU A 313 -38.91 16.89 -7.54
C LEU A 313 -39.74 18.14 -7.19
N GLY A 314 -40.16 18.93 -8.19
CA GLY A 314 -41.01 20.11 -7.98
C GLY A 314 -40.26 21.37 -7.55
N PHE A 315 -38.92 21.34 -7.51
CA PHE A 315 -38.12 22.55 -7.37
C PHE A 315 -37.93 23.22 -8.73
N ALA A 316 -38.09 24.54 -8.81
CA ALA A 316 -37.92 25.29 -10.06
C ALA A 316 -36.66 26.16 -10.04
N ASP A 317 -36.05 26.33 -11.21
CA ASP A 317 -34.94 27.24 -11.51
C ASP A 317 -33.86 27.28 -10.42
N LEU A 318 -33.65 28.44 -9.80
CA LEU A 318 -32.62 28.69 -8.79
C LEU A 318 -32.79 27.77 -7.58
N ARG A 319 -34.03 27.52 -7.17
CA ARG A 319 -34.28 26.62 -6.03
C ARG A 319 -33.84 25.19 -6.36
N ALA A 320 -34.02 24.73 -7.61
CA ALA A 320 -33.52 23.41 -8.00
C ALA A 320 -31.99 23.32 -7.87
N GLN A 321 -31.26 24.36 -8.28
CA GLN A 321 -29.80 24.44 -8.14
C GLN A 321 -29.37 24.35 -6.67
N LEU A 322 -30.00 25.14 -5.79
CA LEU A 322 -29.69 25.13 -4.36
C LEU A 322 -29.99 23.77 -3.70
N MET A 323 -31.04 23.09 -4.15
CA MET A 323 -31.42 21.77 -3.63
C MET A 323 -30.49 20.63 -4.07
N THR A 324 -29.56 20.87 -5.00
CA THR A 324 -28.49 19.91 -5.31
C THR A 324 -27.39 19.88 -4.23
N VAL A 325 -27.23 20.95 -3.45
CA VAL A 325 -26.14 21.11 -2.47
C VAL A 325 -26.19 20.08 -1.34
N PRO A 326 -27.35 19.83 -0.66
CA PRO A 326 -27.38 18.90 0.47
C PRO A 326 -27.02 17.44 0.14
N PRO A 327 -27.50 16.81 -0.97
CA PRO A 327 -27.06 15.48 -1.36
C PRO A 327 -25.55 15.35 -1.50
N TYR A 328 -24.90 16.32 -2.14
CA TYR A 328 -23.45 16.32 -2.34
C TYR A 328 -22.67 16.60 -1.07
N ALA A 329 -23.12 17.54 -0.23
CA ALA A 329 -22.48 17.83 1.05
C ALA A 329 -22.55 16.63 2.01
N ALA A 330 -23.69 15.95 2.07
CA ALA A 330 -23.82 14.71 2.84
C ALA A 330 -22.91 13.61 2.28
N ALA A 331 -22.90 13.43 0.95
CA ALA A 331 -22.04 12.45 0.29
C ALA A 331 -20.55 12.70 0.56
N TYR A 332 -20.11 13.96 0.61
CA TYR A 332 -18.73 14.33 0.95
C TYR A 332 -18.32 13.83 2.34
N VAL A 333 -19.10 14.17 3.36
CA VAL A 333 -18.82 13.77 4.75
C VAL A 333 -18.85 12.26 4.89
N VAL A 334 -19.86 11.59 4.33
CA VAL A 334 -19.97 10.13 4.38
C VAL A 334 -18.80 9.47 3.66
N THR A 335 -18.40 9.94 2.48
CA THR A 335 -17.28 9.38 1.72
C THR A 335 -15.97 9.43 2.51
N LEU A 336 -15.69 10.53 3.21
CA LEU A 336 -14.50 10.65 4.05
C LEU A 336 -14.53 9.70 5.25
N LEU A 337 -15.65 9.65 5.98
CA LEU A 337 -15.82 8.78 7.15
C LEU A 337 -15.72 7.29 6.79
N VAL A 338 -16.35 6.90 5.68
CA VAL A 338 -16.34 5.52 5.18
C VAL A 338 -14.95 5.12 4.70
N SER A 339 -14.26 6.00 3.98
CA SER A 339 -12.89 5.73 3.52
C SER A 339 -11.93 5.56 4.70
N TRP A 340 -12.03 6.44 5.71
CA TRP A 340 -11.25 6.33 6.94
C TRP A 340 -11.53 5.03 7.69
N SER A 341 -12.81 4.67 7.86
CA SER A 341 -13.21 3.42 8.51
C SER A 341 -12.74 2.19 7.73
N ALA A 342 -12.91 2.19 6.41
CA ALA A 342 -12.51 1.10 5.52
C ALA A 342 -11.00 0.82 5.61
N ASP A 343 -10.18 1.87 5.65
CA ASP A 343 -8.73 1.75 5.81
C ASP A 343 -8.33 1.35 7.23
N LYS A 344 -8.94 1.94 8.27
CA LYS A 344 -8.65 1.60 9.67
C LYS A 344 -8.90 0.13 10.00
N TYR A 345 -9.99 -0.43 9.49
CA TYR A 345 -10.36 -1.82 9.73
C TYR A 345 -9.89 -2.77 8.62
N ASN A 346 -9.15 -2.27 7.62
CA ASN A 346 -8.75 -3.01 6.41
C ASN A 346 -9.92 -3.83 5.79
N ALA A 347 -11.13 -3.26 5.82
CA ALA A 347 -12.39 -3.90 5.46
C ALA A 347 -13.02 -3.24 4.22
N ARG A 348 -12.16 -2.88 3.25
CA ARG A 348 -12.52 -2.07 2.07
C ARG A 348 -13.65 -2.68 1.24
N ALA A 349 -13.56 -3.97 0.94
CA ALA A 349 -14.59 -4.70 0.19
C ALA A 349 -15.97 -4.65 0.86
N LEU A 350 -16.01 -4.79 2.19
CA LEU A 350 -17.27 -4.80 2.95
C LEU A 350 -17.89 -3.41 3.05
N HIS A 351 -17.06 -2.36 3.23
CA HIS A 351 -17.55 -0.98 3.22
C HIS A 351 -18.11 -0.63 1.84
N SER A 352 -17.42 -1.01 0.76
CA SER A 352 -17.95 -0.84 -0.59
C SER A 352 -19.26 -1.61 -0.80
N ALA A 353 -19.35 -2.85 -0.33
CA ALA A 353 -20.59 -3.65 -0.42
C ALA A 353 -21.76 -3.04 0.35
N ALA A 354 -21.51 -2.57 1.58
CA ALA A 354 -22.53 -1.97 2.43
C ALA A 354 -23.03 -0.64 1.86
N PHE A 355 -22.14 0.25 1.44
CA PHE A 355 -22.54 1.56 0.90
C PHE A 355 -23.15 1.48 -0.49
N SER A 356 -22.69 0.55 -1.34
CA SER A 356 -23.41 0.26 -2.60
C SER A 356 -24.82 -0.28 -2.35
N LEU A 357 -25.01 -1.14 -1.35
CA LEU A 357 -26.36 -1.60 -0.95
C LEU A 357 -27.23 -0.44 -0.43
N ILE A 358 -26.67 0.43 0.42
CA ILE A 358 -27.38 1.63 0.91
C ILE A 358 -27.80 2.52 -0.27
N GLY A 359 -26.89 2.74 -1.23
CA GLY A 359 -27.20 3.50 -2.44
C GLY A 359 -28.30 2.84 -3.29
N ALA A 360 -28.24 1.51 -3.45
CA ALA A 360 -29.27 0.74 -4.14
C ALA A 360 -30.64 0.89 -3.46
N VAL A 361 -30.69 0.77 -2.13
CA VAL A 361 -31.92 0.98 -1.34
C VAL A 361 -32.46 2.39 -1.55
N GLY A 362 -31.60 3.42 -1.58
CA GLY A 362 -32.00 4.79 -1.91
C GLY A 362 -32.66 4.90 -3.28
N PHE A 363 -32.07 4.30 -4.32
CA PHE A 363 -32.66 4.31 -5.66
C PHE A 363 -33.94 3.47 -5.78
N ILE A 364 -34.01 2.29 -5.14
CA ILE A 364 -35.22 1.44 -5.10
C ILE A 364 -36.37 2.19 -4.42
N ALA A 365 -36.10 2.80 -3.26
CA ALA A 365 -37.08 3.62 -2.57
C ALA A 365 -37.55 4.78 -3.45
N SER A 366 -36.64 5.50 -4.12
CA SER A 366 -37.00 6.57 -5.07
C SER A 366 -37.85 6.08 -6.25
N ALA A 367 -37.61 4.87 -6.75
CA ALA A 367 -38.29 4.29 -7.90
C ALA A 367 -39.69 3.74 -7.57
N THR A 368 -39.91 3.33 -6.32
CA THR A 368 -41.19 2.75 -5.85
C THR A 368 -42.16 3.80 -5.32
N LEU A 369 -41.64 4.97 -4.94
CA LEU A 369 -42.46 6.09 -4.49
C LEU A 369 -43.22 6.75 -5.66
N PRO A 370 -44.46 7.24 -5.41
CA PRO A 370 -45.19 8.04 -6.39
C PRO A 370 -44.38 9.25 -6.88
N ALA A 371 -44.51 9.60 -8.16
CA ALA A 371 -43.67 10.63 -8.78
C ALA A 371 -43.80 12.01 -8.11
N ASP A 372 -44.98 12.31 -7.55
CA ASP A 372 -45.38 13.50 -6.81
C ASP A 372 -44.95 13.51 -5.33
N SER A 373 -44.40 12.41 -4.81
CA SER A 373 -43.88 12.32 -3.43
C SER A 373 -42.51 13.00 -3.29
N TYR A 374 -42.48 14.32 -3.46
CA TYR A 374 -41.24 15.10 -3.57
C TYR A 374 -40.32 15.00 -2.34
N SER A 375 -40.84 15.19 -1.13
CA SER A 375 -40.00 15.17 0.09
C SER A 375 -39.37 13.80 0.37
N PRO A 376 -40.11 12.67 0.33
CA PRO A 376 -39.51 11.34 0.48
C PRO A 376 -38.45 11.04 -0.59
N ARG A 377 -38.73 11.37 -1.86
CA ARG A 377 -37.80 11.11 -2.97
C ARG A 377 -36.53 11.97 -2.89
N TYR A 378 -36.62 13.17 -2.33
CA TYR A 378 -35.45 13.98 -2.00
C TYR A 378 -34.57 13.33 -0.92
N GLY A 379 -35.18 12.77 0.13
CA GLY A 379 -34.45 11.98 1.13
C GLY A 379 -33.77 10.75 0.51
N CYS A 380 -34.44 10.07 -0.42
CA CYS A 380 -33.87 8.96 -1.19
C CYS A 380 -32.66 9.39 -2.03
N LEU A 381 -32.70 10.59 -2.64
CA LEU A 381 -31.57 11.14 -3.40
C LEU A 381 -30.33 11.35 -2.51
N ILE A 382 -30.50 11.86 -1.28
CA ILE A 382 -29.39 12.03 -0.32
C ILE A 382 -28.77 10.66 0.03
N ILE A 383 -29.61 9.66 0.33
CA ILE A 383 -29.16 8.30 0.64
C ILE A 383 -28.44 7.67 -0.55
N ALA A 384 -29.01 7.80 -1.75
CA ALA A 384 -28.44 7.31 -3.00
C ALA A 384 -27.06 7.92 -3.27
N ALA A 385 -26.95 9.26 -3.15
CA ALA A 385 -25.68 9.96 -3.30
C ALA A 385 -24.64 9.49 -2.26
N CYS A 386 -24.99 9.43 -0.98
CA CYS A 386 -24.10 8.95 0.06
C CYS A 386 -23.60 7.53 -0.20
N GLY A 387 -24.49 6.63 -0.61
CA GLY A 387 -24.13 5.24 -0.91
C GLY A 387 -23.24 5.10 -2.14
N SER A 388 -23.57 5.78 -3.24
CA SER A 388 -22.84 5.67 -4.50
C SER A 388 -21.44 6.29 -4.45
N PHE A 389 -21.28 7.47 -3.84
CA PHE A 389 -19.96 8.11 -3.78
C PHE A 389 -19.05 7.47 -2.73
N ALA A 390 -19.58 7.03 -1.59
CA ALA A 390 -18.76 6.52 -0.49
C ALA A 390 -18.11 5.15 -0.76
N CYS A 391 -18.64 4.35 -1.69
CA CYS A 391 -18.06 3.04 -2.00
C CYS A 391 -16.87 3.09 -2.98
N ILE A 392 -16.69 4.17 -3.75
CA ILE A 392 -15.65 4.26 -4.80
C ILE A 392 -14.22 4.24 -4.22
N PRO A 393 -13.86 5.08 -3.24
CA PRO A 393 -12.48 5.10 -2.76
C PRO A 393 -12.01 3.78 -2.14
N PRO A 394 -12.81 3.10 -1.29
CA PRO A 394 -12.41 1.79 -0.79
C PRO A 394 -12.26 0.74 -1.91
N LEU A 395 -13.03 0.79 -3.01
CA LEU A 395 -12.86 -0.12 -4.15
C LEU A 395 -11.47 0.03 -4.81
N LEU A 396 -11.02 1.27 -5.02
CA LEU A 396 -9.71 1.56 -5.62
C LEU A 396 -8.55 1.18 -4.68
N GLY A 397 -8.70 1.49 -3.38
CA GLY A 397 -7.75 1.02 -2.36
C GLY A 397 -7.70 -0.51 -2.28
N TRP A 398 -8.85 -1.17 -2.49
CA TRP A 398 -8.93 -2.61 -2.48
C TRP A 398 -8.22 -3.26 -3.68
N LEU A 399 -8.45 -2.77 -4.91
CA LEU A 399 -7.75 -3.24 -6.10
C LEU A 399 -6.22 -3.17 -5.93
N SER A 400 -5.71 -1.99 -5.58
CA SER A 400 -4.26 -1.76 -5.46
C SER A 400 -3.61 -2.62 -4.37
N SER A 401 -4.32 -2.92 -3.29
CA SER A 401 -3.82 -3.76 -2.19
C SER A 401 -3.66 -5.25 -2.52
N ASN A 402 -4.24 -5.73 -3.63
CA ASN A 402 -4.21 -7.15 -4.03
C ASN A 402 -3.21 -7.45 -5.17
N LEU A 403 -2.38 -6.48 -5.53
CA LEU A 403 -1.36 -6.59 -6.57
C LEU A 403 0.03 -6.49 -5.96
N HIS A 404 0.97 -7.29 -6.48
CA HIS A 404 2.28 -7.51 -5.85
C HIS A 404 3.41 -6.70 -6.50
N SER A 405 3.26 -6.31 -7.77
CA SER A 405 4.27 -5.53 -8.53
C SER A 405 3.78 -4.10 -8.75
N THR A 406 4.65 -3.11 -8.54
CA THR A 406 4.37 -1.68 -8.78
C THR A 406 3.95 -1.42 -10.23
N ALA A 407 4.55 -2.12 -11.20
CA ALA A 407 4.18 -2.01 -12.61
C ALA A 407 2.78 -2.58 -12.90
N ALA A 408 2.47 -3.74 -12.32
CA ALA A 408 1.14 -4.35 -12.43
C ALA A 408 0.05 -3.51 -11.73
N ILE A 409 0.38 -2.86 -10.61
CA ILE A 409 -0.51 -1.91 -9.93
C ILE A 409 -0.87 -0.74 -10.85
N GLY A 410 0.14 -0.13 -11.51
CA GLY A 410 -0.09 0.99 -12.43
C GLY A 410 -1.00 0.61 -13.60
N LEU A 411 -0.71 -0.52 -14.27
CA LEU A 411 -1.53 -1.02 -15.37
C LEU A 411 -2.96 -1.39 -14.93
N ALA A 412 -3.11 -2.09 -13.81
CA ALA A 412 -4.42 -2.52 -13.33
C ALA A 412 -5.31 -1.34 -12.91
N ILE A 413 -4.74 -0.29 -12.29
CA ILE A 413 -5.49 0.92 -11.95
C ILE A 413 -5.95 1.63 -13.23
N ALA A 414 -5.06 1.80 -14.21
CA ALA A 414 -5.42 2.43 -15.49
C ALA A 414 -6.53 1.66 -16.21
N LEU A 415 -6.42 0.32 -16.29
CA LEU A 415 -7.46 -0.53 -16.86
C LEU A 415 -8.78 -0.45 -16.09
N ASN A 416 -8.72 -0.37 -14.76
CA ASN A 416 -9.92 -0.26 -13.93
C ASN A 416 -10.69 1.04 -14.25
N ILE A 417 -9.98 2.18 -14.32
CA ILE A 417 -10.56 3.48 -14.66
C ILE A 417 -11.09 3.47 -16.10
N SER A 418 -10.30 2.96 -17.06
CA SER A 418 -10.70 2.84 -18.47
C SER A 418 -11.96 1.99 -18.66
N MET A 419 -12.08 0.87 -17.94
CA MET A 419 -13.27 0.01 -17.95
C MET A 419 -14.48 0.64 -17.25
N GLY A 420 -14.26 1.68 -16.43
CA GLY A 420 -15.32 2.50 -15.86
C GLY A 420 -16.00 3.42 -16.90
N ALA A 421 -15.30 3.84 -17.96
CA ALA A 421 -15.85 4.76 -18.95
C ALA A 421 -17.12 4.23 -19.66
N PRO A 422 -17.19 2.97 -20.11
CA PRO A 422 -18.45 2.39 -20.59
C PRO A 422 -19.59 2.46 -19.57
N GLY A 423 -19.29 2.28 -18.27
CA GLY A 423 -20.28 2.41 -17.20
C GLY A 423 -20.77 3.85 -17.04
N GLN A 424 -19.87 4.82 -17.14
CA GLN A 424 -20.24 6.24 -17.16
C GLN A 424 -21.13 6.59 -18.36
N ILE A 425 -20.87 5.98 -19.53
CA ILE A 425 -21.70 6.14 -20.73
C ILE A 425 -23.12 5.61 -20.45
N VAL A 426 -23.26 4.42 -19.86
CA VAL A 426 -24.59 3.93 -19.42
C VAL A 426 -25.27 4.96 -18.53
N GLY A 427 -24.55 5.53 -17.56
CA GLY A 427 -25.07 6.53 -16.64
C GLY A 427 -25.62 7.80 -17.33
N VAL A 428 -25.09 8.21 -18.48
CA VAL A 428 -25.62 9.38 -19.19
C VAL A 428 -26.88 9.09 -20.02
N TRP A 429 -27.12 7.83 -20.38
CA TRP A 429 -28.27 7.42 -21.21
C TRP A 429 -29.51 7.00 -20.40
N ILE A 430 -29.35 6.72 -19.11
CA ILE A 430 -30.43 6.13 -18.29
C ILE A 430 -31.45 7.16 -17.77
N TYR A 431 -31.10 8.45 -17.69
CA TYR A 431 -32.02 9.53 -17.29
C TYR A 431 -32.66 10.18 -18.52
N LYS A 432 -33.76 9.61 -18.96
CA LYS A 432 -34.47 10.05 -20.16
C LYS A 432 -35.43 11.20 -19.86
N ALA A 433 -35.46 12.20 -20.74
CA ALA A 433 -36.26 13.40 -20.54
C ALA A 433 -37.79 13.14 -20.59
N ASP A 434 -38.24 12.18 -21.40
CA ASP A 434 -39.64 11.75 -21.51
C ASP A 434 -40.15 11.03 -20.26
N GLU A 435 -39.25 10.59 -19.38
CA GLU A 435 -39.56 9.95 -18.11
C GLU A 435 -39.64 10.93 -16.93
N ALA A 436 -39.39 12.23 -17.15
CA ALA A 436 -39.37 13.23 -16.07
C ALA A 436 -40.67 13.25 -15.26
N ALA A 437 -41.83 13.24 -15.94
CA ALA A 437 -43.14 13.23 -15.29
C ALA A 437 -43.44 11.93 -14.50
N LYS A 438 -42.75 10.84 -14.83
CA LYS A 438 -42.84 9.54 -14.13
C LYS A 438 -41.79 9.41 -13.02
N GLY A 439 -40.94 10.42 -12.84
CA GLY A 439 -39.86 10.39 -11.86
C GLY A 439 -38.67 9.52 -12.28
N TYR A 440 -38.33 9.43 -13.57
CA TYR A 440 -37.12 8.73 -14.05
C TYR A 440 -36.96 7.26 -13.60
N PRO A 441 -37.99 6.40 -13.77
CA PRO A 441 -37.92 4.99 -13.35
C PRO A 441 -36.76 4.22 -14.00
N THR A 442 -36.43 4.45 -15.28
CA THR A 442 -35.30 3.76 -15.92
C THR A 442 -33.99 4.11 -15.24
N GLY A 443 -33.77 5.39 -14.93
CA GLY A 443 -32.58 5.87 -14.24
C GLY A 443 -32.42 5.25 -12.86
N HIS A 444 -33.49 5.28 -12.05
CA HIS A 444 -33.46 4.75 -10.69
C HIS A 444 -33.31 3.22 -10.65
N TRP A 445 -34.06 2.47 -11.45
CA TRP A 445 -33.95 1.00 -11.47
C TRP A 445 -32.60 0.52 -12.02
N THR A 446 -32.06 1.19 -13.05
CA THR A 446 -30.74 0.83 -13.60
C THR A 446 -29.64 1.06 -12.58
N ASN A 447 -29.62 2.23 -11.93
CA ASN A 447 -28.66 2.51 -10.86
C ASN A 447 -28.79 1.55 -9.68
N ALA A 448 -30.02 1.22 -9.26
CA ALA A 448 -30.26 0.22 -8.22
C ALA A 448 -29.69 -1.15 -8.60
N GLY A 449 -29.98 -1.63 -9.82
CA GLY A 449 -29.50 -2.92 -10.31
C GLY A 449 -27.98 -2.99 -10.38
N LEU A 450 -27.33 -1.93 -10.88
CA LEU A 450 -25.86 -1.87 -10.95
C LEU A 450 -25.21 -1.76 -9.57
N LEU A 451 -25.81 -1.04 -8.62
CA LEU A 451 -25.31 -0.98 -7.24
C LEU A 451 -25.50 -2.31 -6.48
N LEU A 452 -26.60 -3.03 -6.71
CA LEU A 452 -26.77 -4.38 -6.19
C LEU A 452 -25.74 -5.34 -6.79
N PHE A 453 -25.48 -5.23 -8.10
CA PHE A 453 -24.42 -5.97 -8.77
C PHE A 453 -23.04 -5.68 -8.14
N VAL A 454 -22.73 -4.41 -7.85
CA VAL A 454 -21.51 -4.01 -7.11
C VAL A 454 -21.48 -4.66 -5.73
N SER A 455 -22.57 -4.59 -4.97
CA SER A 455 -22.64 -5.13 -3.61
C SER A 455 -22.40 -6.65 -3.59
N VAL A 456 -23.10 -7.39 -4.44
CA VAL A 456 -22.94 -8.84 -4.61
C VAL A 456 -21.54 -9.18 -5.12
N GLY A 457 -21.03 -8.43 -6.09
CA GLY A 457 -19.68 -8.60 -6.63
C GLY A 457 -18.60 -8.42 -5.56
N CYS A 458 -18.74 -7.39 -4.71
CA CYS A 458 -17.83 -7.15 -3.60
C CYS A 458 -17.86 -8.28 -2.56
N ILE A 459 -19.05 -8.73 -2.16
CA ILE A 459 -19.22 -9.84 -1.21
C ILE A 459 -18.67 -11.14 -1.79
N GLY A 460 -18.97 -11.43 -3.06
CA GLY A 460 -18.51 -12.63 -3.76
C GLY A 460 -16.99 -12.68 -3.90
N MET A 461 -16.38 -11.58 -4.35
CA MET A 461 -14.92 -11.47 -4.45
C MET A 461 -14.25 -11.51 -3.08
N HIS A 462 -14.81 -10.83 -2.07
CA HIS A 462 -14.32 -10.92 -0.71
C HIS A 462 -14.37 -12.36 -0.17
N GLY A 463 -15.50 -13.05 -0.35
CA GLY A 463 -15.67 -14.46 0.02
C GLY A 463 -14.69 -15.38 -0.69
N TYR A 464 -14.45 -15.16 -1.99
CA TYR A 464 -13.44 -15.87 -2.76
C TYR A 464 -12.03 -15.67 -2.20
N TYR A 465 -11.65 -14.44 -1.87
CA TYR A 465 -10.34 -14.16 -1.31
C TYR A 465 -10.16 -14.76 0.09
N VAL A 466 -11.18 -14.67 0.95
CA VAL A 466 -11.18 -15.33 2.27
C VAL A 466 -11.07 -16.85 2.12
N TRP A 467 -11.84 -17.44 1.21
CA TRP A 467 -11.78 -18.87 0.91
C TRP A 467 -10.40 -19.30 0.40
N ARG A 468 -9.78 -18.50 -0.48
CA ARG A 468 -8.40 -18.77 -0.94
C ARG A 468 -7.38 -18.66 0.17
N ASN A 469 -7.50 -17.66 1.03
CA ASN A 469 -6.63 -17.52 2.20
C ASN A 469 -6.79 -18.71 3.16
N ARG A 470 -8.02 -19.24 3.32
CA ARG A 470 -8.29 -20.44 4.12
C ARG A 470 -7.82 -21.75 3.48
N ARG A 471 -7.74 -21.83 2.15
CA ARG A 471 -7.19 -23.00 1.44
C ARG A 471 -5.68 -22.95 1.26
N ALA A 472 -5.07 -21.79 1.47
CA ALA A 472 -3.63 -21.59 1.51
C ALA A 472 -3.02 -21.92 2.88
N VAL A 473 -3.73 -22.66 3.74
CA VAL A 473 -3.23 -23.16 5.02
C VAL A 473 -2.04 -24.09 4.73
N GLY A 474 -0.83 -23.62 5.07
CA GLY A 474 0.45 -24.23 4.71
C GLY A 474 1.42 -23.28 3.99
N THR A 475 1.00 -22.07 3.62
CA THR A 475 1.87 -21.00 3.07
C THR A 475 1.79 -19.74 3.95
N ASP A 476 2.95 -19.22 4.35
CA ASP A 476 3.21 -18.30 5.48
C ASP A 476 2.50 -16.93 5.52
N GLN A 477 1.67 -16.54 4.55
CA GLN A 477 0.89 -15.29 4.65
C GLN A 477 -0.49 -15.42 3.99
N PRO A 478 -1.52 -14.67 4.46
CA PRO A 478 -2.73 -14.52 3.69
C PRO A 478 -2.36 -13.89 2.34
N ARG A 479 -2.59 -14.65 1.26
CA ARG A 479 -2.28 -14.23 -0.13
C ARG A 479 -2.98 -12.92 -0.53
N PHE A 480 -3.96 -12.48 0.25
CA PHE A 480 -4.73 -11.24 0.10
C PHE A 480 -4.96 -10.57 1.46
N LYS A 481 -4.70 -9.26 1.58
CA LYS A 481 -4.75 -8.48 2.84
C LYS A 481 -6.20 -8.33 3.38
N TYR A 482 -6.69 -9.27 4.20
CA TYR A 482 -7.97 -9.13 4.92
C TYR A 482 -7.87 -9.52 6.40
N PRO A 483 -8.52 -8.77 7.30
CA PRO A 483 -8.83 -9.26 8.63
C PRO A 483 -10.02 -10.23 8.59
N SER A 484 -10.00 -11.24 9.44
CA SER A 484 -11.13 -12.14 9.67
C SER A 484 -12.30 -11.38 10.29
N ILE A 485 -13.48 -11.45 9.66
CA ILE A 485 -14.72 -10.71 10.03
C ILE A 485 -15.31 -11.12 11.39
N PHE A 486 -14.90 -12.22 11.99
CA PHE A 486 -15.41 -12.63 13.30
C PHE A 486 -14.47 -12.18 14.43
N PRO A 487 -14.93 -11.33 15.36
CA PRO A 487 -14.29 -11.18 16.65
C PRO A 487 -14.15 -12.57 17.28
N SER A 488 -12.97 -12.86 17.79
CA SER A 488 -12.53 -14.12 18.37
C SER A 488 -13.22 -14.48 19.70
N VAL A 489 -14.56 -14.57 19.71
CA VAL A 489 -15.37 -14.84 20.92
C VAL A 489 -15.87 -16.29 21.00
N PHE A 490 -15.75 -17.09 19.95
CA PHE A 490 -16.06 -18.54 20.03
C PHE A 490 -15.05 -19.37 19.24
N ARG A 491 -13.92 -19.72 19.86
CA ARG A 491 -13.20 -20.96 19.55
C ARG A 491 -13.40 -21.92 20.72
N LEU A 492 -14.38 -22.80 20.60
CA LEU A 492 -14.33 -24.09 21.29
C LEU A 492 -13.21 -24.88 20.61
N HIS A 493 -12.07 -25.02 21.29
CA HIS A 493 -11.01 -25.95 20.87
C HIS A 493 -11.57 -27.38 20.89
N PRO A 494 -11.47 -28.15 19.78
CA PRO A 494 -11.48 -29.60 19.89
C PRO A 494 -10.14 -30.03 20.48
N GLN A 495 -10.20 -30.75 21.60
CA GLN A 495 -9.07 -31.46 22.21
C GLN A 495 -8.29 -32.28 21.16
N PRO A 496 -6.96 -32.18 21.07
CA PRO A 496 -6.15 -33.13 20.31
C PRO A 496 -6.11 -34.46 21.06
N ARG A 497 -6.43 -35.54 20.35
CA ARG A 497 -6.31 -36.92 20.82
C ARG A 497 -4.85 -37.29 21.06
N ASP A 498 -4.61 -37.92 22.21
CA ASP A 498 -3.38 -38.64 22.53
C ASP A 498 -3.00 -39.63 21.43
N ILE A 499 -1.82 -39.45 20.83
CA ILE A 499 -1.11 -40.53 20.12
C ILE A 499 0.36 -40.47 20.56
N CYS A 500 0.65 -41.14 21.66
CA CYS A 500 2.00 -41.56 22.03
C CYS A 500 2.00 -43.10 22.11
N ARG A 501 2.70 -43.75 21.18
CA ARG A 501 3.27 -45.09 21.40
C ARG A 501 4.69 -45.09 20.87
N SER A 502 5.63 -45.06 21.81
CA SER A 502 7.01 -45.43 21.60
C SER A 502 7.13 -46.96 21.67
N ASP A 503 7.84 -47.54 20.70
CA ASP A 503 8.45 -48.85 20.89
C ASP A 503 9.79 -48.66 21.61
N ARG A 504 10.00 -49.52 22.61
CA ARG A 504 11.11 -49.54 23.56
C ARG A 504 12.38 -50.19 23.01
N ALA A 505 13.48 -49.84 23.69
CA ALA A 505 14.76 -50.53 23.89
C ALA A 505 15.91 -49.78 23.21
N THR A 506 16.93 -49.24 23.89
CA THR A 506 17.73 -49.78 25.00
C THR A 506 18.29 -48.64 25.87
N GLY A 507 18.58 -48.91 27.14
CA GLY A 507 18.83 -47.88 28.16
C GLY A 507 20.24 -47.30 28.20
N SER A 508 20.35 -46.06 28.73
CA SER A 508 21.41 -45.58 29.61
C SER A 508 21.23 -44.07 29.88
N MET A 509 21.27 -43.73 31.18
CA MET A 509 21.40 -42.38 31.76
C MET A 509 20.26 -41.39 31.52
N ALA A 510 19.84 -40.74 32.62
CA ALA A 510 18.71 -39.81 32.69
C ALA A 510 18.86 -38.68 31.67
N SER A 511 18.13 -38.77 30.53
CA SER A 511 17.90 -37.61 29.70
C SER A 511 16.81 -36.77 30.37
N THR A 512 17.14 -35.54 30.72
CA THR A 512 16.14 -34.50 30.97
C THR A 512 15.21 -34.47 29.75
N THR A 513 13.98 -34.91 29.94
CA THR A 513 12.96 -34.93 28.88
C THR A 513 12.74 -33.51 28.39
N PHE A 514 13.08 -33.25 27.13
CA PHE A 514 12.78 -31.99 26.46
C PHE A 514 11.26 -31.83 26.30
N ALA A 515 10.73 -30.71 26.78
CA ALA A 515 9.37 -30.26 26.52
C ALA A 515 9.43 -28.89 25.84
N LEU A 516 8.81 -28.77 24.66
CA LEU A 516 8.85 -27.54 23.86
C LEU A 516 8.28 -26.33 24.62
N GLU A 517 7.17 -26.52 25.33
CA GLU A 517 6.53 -25.45 26.11
C GLU A 517 7.45 -24.90 27.20
N ASP A 518 8.18 -25.78 27.91
CA ASP A 518 9.14 -25.38 28.94
C ASP A 518 10.32 -24.60 28.34
N ALA A 519 10.80 -25.00 27.16
CA ALA A 519 11.88 -24.31 26.47
C ALA A 519 11.45 -22.89 26.02
N ILE A 520 10.27 -22.75 25.40
CA ILE A 520 9.73 -21.46 24.97
C ILE A 520 9.49 -20.55 26.18
N LYS A 521 8.92 -21.10 27.26
CA LYS A 521 8.71 -20.37 28.50
C LYS A 521 10.03 -19.90 29.12
N ALA A 522 11.03 -20.78 29.20
CA ALA A 522 12.35 -20.44 29.73
C ALA A 522 13.05 -19.34 28.92
N ILE A 523 12.98 -19.37 27.59
CA ILE A 523 13.55 -18.31 26.74
C ILE A 523 12.81 -16.98 26.95
N ALA A 524 11.47 -17.01 27.04
CA ALA A 524 10.68 -15.81 27.29
C ALA A 524 10.97 -15.20 28.67
N GLU A 525 11.05 -16.03 29.71
CA GLU A 525 11.26 -15.64 31.11
C GLU A 525 12.71 -15.26 31.41
N ASN A 526 13.63 -16.19 31.15
CA ASN A 526 15.03 -16.07 31.53
C ASN A 526 15.91 -15.45 30.44
N GLY A 527 15.45 -15.53 29.18
CA GLY A 527 16.21 -15.12 27.99
C GLY A 527 16.89 -16.29 27.28
N PHE A 528 17.07 -17.42 27.97
CA PHE A 528 17.76 -18.59 27.44
C PHE A 528 17.22 -19.90 28.03
N TYR A 529 17.49 -21.00 27.34
CA TYR A 529 17.20 -22.38 27.72
C TYR A 529 18.43 -23.26 27.43
N HIS A 530 18.77 -24.20 28.31
CA HIS A 530 19.98 -25.02 28.19
C HIS A 530 19.70 -26.50 28.40
N ILE A 531 20.50 -27.35 27.76
CA ILE A 531 20.47 -28.81 27.88
C ILE A 531 21.90 -29.34 27.91
N GLN A 532 22.16 -30.32 28.78
CA GLN A 532 23.39 -31.12 28.74
C GLN A 532 23.25 -32.23 27.69
N ASP A 533 24.22 -32.33 26.78
CA ASP A 533 24.20 -33.27 25.67
C ASP A 533 25.60 -33.82 25.40
N SER A 534 25.82 -35.06 25.85
CA SER A 534 27.11 -35.76 25.69
C SER A 534 27.49 -36.10 24.25
N ILE A 535 26.53 -36.09 23.32
CA ILE A 535 26.79 -36.36 21.90
C ILE A 535 27.36 -35.12 21.25
N VAL A 536 26.76 -33.95 21.51
CA VAL A 536 27.29 -32.66 21.05
C VAL A 536 28.70 -32.44 21.60
N GLY A 537 28.90 -32.66 22.90
CA GLY A 537 30.21 -32.54 23.54
C GLY A 537 31.30 -33.40 22.88
N ARG A 538 31.00 -34.69 22.64
CA ARG A 538 31.93 -35.62 21.97
C ARG A 538 32.23 -35.24 20.53
N ARG A 539 31.24 -34.79 19.75
CA ARG A 539 31.49 -34.39 18.34
C ARG A 539 32.35 -33.14 18.23
N ILE A 540 32.25 -32.22 19.19
CA ILE A 540 33.16 -31.06 19.24
C ILE A 540 34.59 -31.54 19.53
N LEU A 541 34.76 -32.46 20.50
CA LEU A 541 36.05 -33.10 20.78
C LEU A 541 36.65 -33.77 19.54
N ASP A 542 35.88 -34.62 18.86
CA ASP A 542 36.34 -35.35 17.68
C ASP A 542 36.80 -34.40 16.56
N MET A 543 36.07 -33.31 16.32
CA MET A 543 36.46 -32.31 15.32
C MET A 543 37.74 -31.56 15.69
N GLU A 544 37.94 -31.26 16.98
CA GLU A 544 39.16 -30.61 17.47
C GLU A 544 40.38 -31.51 17.36
N GLU A 545 40.27 -32.79 17.75
CA GLU A 545 41.35 -33.77 17.64
C GLU A 545 41.76 -33.99 16.18
N ASN A 546 40.78 -33.99 15.27
CA ASN A 546 41.00 -34.11 13.83
C ASN A 546 41.37 -32.77 13.15
N LYS A 547 41.57 -31.68 13.92
CA LYS A 547 41.91 -30.33 13.42
C LYS A 547 40.97 -29.82 12.32
N GLN A 548 39.69 -30.16 12.39
CA GLN A 548 38.69 -29.75 11.41
C GLN A 548 38.18 -28.32 11.70
N GLN A 549 37.74 -27.62 10.65
CA GLN A 549 37.27 -26.24 10.76
C GLN A 549 35.76 -26.18 11.05
N PHE A 550 35.36 -25.50 12.14
CA PHE A 550 33.98 -25.18 12.48
C PHE A 550 33.48 -23.94 11.71
N SER A 551 33.30 -24.08 10.41
CA SER A 551 32.88 -23.01 9.49
C SER A 551 31.96 -23.57 8.41
N THR A 552 31.01 -22.76 7.92
CA THR A 552 30.22 -23.13 6.72
C THR A 552 31.05 -23.20 5.45
N THR A 553 32.27 -22.66 5.45
CA THR A 553 33.20 -22.72 4.31
C THR A 553 33.95 -24.06 4.22
N SER A 554 33.78 -24.96 5.19
CA SER A 554 34.38 -26.30 5.21
C SER A 554 33.31 -27.39 5.19
N MET A 555 33.57 -28.50 4.48
CA MET A 555 32.62 -29.63 4.44
C MET A 555 32.37 -30.23 5.82
N ALA A 556 33.41 -30.35 6.64
CA ALA A 556 33.28 -30.87 8.00
C ALA A 556 32.44 -29.93 8.89
N GLY A 557 32.58 -28.62 8.75
CA GLY A 557 31.81 -27.64 9.50
C GLY A 557 30.34 -27.58 9.07
N LEU A 558 30.06 -27.75 7.77
CA LEU A 558 28.71 -27.85 7.23
C LEU A 558 28.02 -29.15 7.72
N GLN A 559 28.73 -30.28 7.70
CA GLN A 559 28.27 -31.55 8.28
C GLN A 559 27.98 -31.45 9.76
N PHE A 560 28.87 -30.81 10.51
CA PHE A 560 28.68 -30.57 11.92
C PHE A 560 27.43 -29.73 12.21
N TYR A 561 27.18 -28.67 11.43
CA TYR A 561 25.95 -27.87 11.56
C TYR A 561 24.70 -28.70 11.27
N ARG A 562 24.71 -29.50 10.19
CA ARG A 562 23.59 -30.38 9.86
C ARG A 562 23.27 -31.31 11.03
N ASP A 563 24.28 -31.98 11.55
CA ASP A 563 24.09 -33.09 12.46
C ASP A 563 23.82 -32.65 13.91
N ASN A 564 24.23 -31.44 14.31
CA ASN A 564 24.11 -30.96 15.70
C ASN A 564 23.15 -29.76 15.87
N VAL A 565 22.80 -29.06 14.80
CA VAL A 565 21.90 -27.90 14.87
C VAL A 565 20.64 -28.16 14.06
N ARG A 566 20.77 -28.46 12.76
CA ARG A 566 19.61 -28.64 11.88
C ARG A 566 18.78 -29.86 12.24
N ASN A 567 19.44 -31.00 12.50
CA ASN A 567 18.80 -32.27 12.81
C ASN A 567 18.51 -32.47 14.30
N ASN A 568 18.93 -31.52 15.16
CA ASN A 568 18.63 -31.58 16.58
C ASN A 568 17.18 -31.16 16.83
N GLU A 569 16.36 -32.09 17.35
CA GLU A 569 14.92 -31.89 17.53
C GLU A 569 14.59 -30.74 18.49
N CYS A 570 15.38 -30.54 19.55
CA CYS A 570 15.19 -29.45 20.50
C CYS A 570 15.37 -28.10 19.80
N ILE A 571 16.50 -27.91 19.11
CA ILE A 571 16.80 -26.64 18.42
C ILE A 571 15.76 -26.39 17.32
N ARG A 572 15.50 -27.41 16.49
CA ARG A 572 14.57 -27.30 15.38
C ARG A 572 13.16 -26.92 15.85
N SER A 573 12.64 -27.59 16.87
CA SER A 573 11.28 -27.34 17.38
C SER A 573 11.16 -25.93 17.97
N VAL A 574 12.18 -25.45 18.70
CA VAL A 574 12.19 -24.09 19.25
C VAL A 574 12.23 -23.05 18.13
N LEU A 575 13.06 -23.24 17.10
CA LEU A 575 13.13 -22.32 15.96
C LEU A 575 11.84 -22.29 15.13
N GLU A 576 11.28 -23.46 14.83
CA GLU A 576 10.05 -23.60 14.02
C GLU A 576 8.77 -23.10 14.74
N GLU A 577 8.80 -23.04 16.08
CA GLU A 577 7.74 -22.45 16.91
C GLU A 577 7.95 -20.93 17.10
N SER A 578 9.21 -20.48 17.18
CA SER A 578 9.54 -19.08 17.45
C SER A 578 9.54 -18.18 16.20
N PHE A 579 9.69 -18.76 15.00
CA PHE A 579 9.74 -18.03 13.74
C PHE A 579 8.81 -18.68 12.70
N GLU A 580 8.16 -17.85 11.87
CA GLU A 580 7.46 -18.31 10.66
C GLU A 580 8.47 -18.94 9.68
N TRP A 581 9.54 -18.19 9.38
CA TRP A 581 10.73 -18.67 8.69
C TRP A 581 11.99 -18.00 9.26
N CYS A 582 13.06 -18.77 9.42
CA CYS A 582 14.38 -18.24 9.79
C CYS A 582 15.49 -18.95 9.03
N ALA A 583 16.66 -18.33 8.95
CA ALA A 583 17.85 -19.01 8.44
C ALA A 583 19.10 -18.69 9.25
N LEU A 584 20.04 -19.62 9.21
CA LEU A 584 21.39 -19.42 9.73
C LEU A 584 22.06 -18.29 8.94
N GLY A 585 22.44 -17.22 9.62
CA GLY A 585 23.13 -16.07 9.03
C GLY A 585 24.53 -15.81 9.59
N ASP A 586 24.87 -16.37 10.75
CA ASP A 586 26.19 -16.23 11.37
C ASP A 586 26.56 -17.57 12.01
N TYR A 587 27.73 -18.12 11.66
CA TYR A 587 28.28 -19.34 12.23
C TYR A 587 29.76 -19.09 12.50
N ARG A 588 30.10 -18.99 13.79
CA ARG A 588 31.46 -18.75 14.26
C ARG A 588 31.73 -19.36 15.61
N ARG A 589 33.01 -19.45 15.95
CA ARG A 589 33.47 -19.81 17.29
C ARG A 589 33.74 -18.55 18.10
N ILE A 590 33.16 -18.44 19.29
CA ILE A 590 33.44 -17.35 20.22
C ILE A 590 34.57 -17.79 21.15
N GLN A 591 35.65 -17.01 21.22
CA GLN A 591 36.81 -17.33 22.05
C GLN A 591 36.51 -17.14 23.55
N GLU A 592 37.31 -17.79 24.39
CA GLU A 592 37.29 -17.55 25.83
C GLU A 592 37.77 -16.12 26.12
N ASP A 593 36.98 -15.36 26.86
CA ASP A 593 37.29 -13.96 27.17
C ASP A 593 36.79 -13.61 28.58
N ARG A 594 37.66 -13.88 29.56
CA ARG A 594 37.30 -13.81 30.98
C ARG A 594 37.09 -12.37 31.44
N GLY A 595 35.98 -12.15 32.15
CA GLY A 595 35.61 -10.85 32.70
C GLY A 595 34.92 -9.91 31.71
N HIS A 596 34.71 -10.33 30.46
CA HIS A 596 34.01 -9.55 29.45
C HIS A 596 32.62 -10.13 29.16
N VAL A 597 31.59 -9.29 29.32
CA VAL A 597 30.20 -9.69 29.10
C VAL A 597 29.71 -9.13 27.77
N PHE A 598 29.25 -10.01 26.89
CA PHE A 598 28.85 -9.68 25.53
C PHE A 598 27.36 -9.92 25.26
N GLN A 599 26.81 -9.12 24.35
CA GLN A 599 25.52 -9.32 23.68
C GLN A 599 25.76 -9.40 22.17
N LEU A 600 25.07 -10.31 21.48
CA LEU A 600 25.17 -10.41 20.01
C LEU A 600 24.35 -9.33 19.31
N ARG A 601 23.31 -8.81 19.97
CA ARG A 601 22.51 -7.66 19.54
C ARG A 601 22.33 -6.65 20.67
N ARG A 602 22.27 -5.38 20.29
CA ARG A 602 21.94 -4.28 21.21
C ARG A 602 20.48 -4.42 21.68
N GLY A 603 20.21 -4.10 22.95
CA GLY A 603 18.85 -4.11 23.52
C GLY A 603 17.82 -3.27 22.73
N GLY A 604 16.52 -3.53 22.90
CA GLY A 604 15.43 -2.87 22.16
C GLY A 604 14.10 -3.65 22.23
N ALA A 605 13.02 -3.09 21.67
CA ALA A 605 11.68 -3.68 21.67
C ALA A 605 11.61 -4.87 20.68
N LYS A 606 11.98 -6.06 21.19
CA LYS A 606 12.13 -7.37 20.51
C LYS A 606 13.36 -7.48 19.60
N ALA A 607 14.18 -8.50 19.85
CA ALA A 607 15.14 -8.98 18.87
C ALA A 607 14.55 -10.23 18.24
N ASP A 608 14.27 -10.17 16.94
CA ASP A 608 13.88 -11.36 16.20
C ASP A 608 15.15 -12.11 15.75
N VAL A 609 16.06 -12.39 16.69
CA VAL A 609 17.28 -13.16 16.45
C VAL A 609 17.49 -14.12 17.61
N PHE A 610 17.52 -15.41 17.30
CA PHE A 610 17.89 -16.45 18.25
C PHE A 610 19.30 -16.92 17.98
N VAL A 611 19.99 -17.31 19.04
CA VAL A 611 21.36 -17.77 19.00
C VAL A 611 21.41 -19.15 19.66
N VAL A 612 22.07 -20.07 19.00
CA VAL A 612 22.37 -21.41 19.52
C VAL A 612 23.86 -21.49 19.80
N GLN A 613 24.23 -21.83 21.03
CA GLN A 613 25.61 -22.05 21.45
C GLN A 613 25.81 -23.52 21.80
N LEU A 614 26.75 -24.18 21.15
CA LEU A 614 27.13 -25.57 21.41
C LEU A 614 28.44 -25.61 22.21
N TRP A 615 28.44 -26.42 23.26
CA TRP A 615 29.50 -26.48 24.27
C TRP A 615 30.14 -27.86 24.33
N LYS A 616 31.47 -27.84 24.41
CA LYS A 616 32.29 -29.01 24.68
C LYS A 616 32.21 -29.41 26.15
N ASP A 617 32.54 -30.65 26.43
CA ASP A 617 32.77 -31.17 27.78
C ASP A 617 33.79 -30.32 28.58
N GLY A 618 33.50 -30.09 29.87
CA GLY A 618 34.33 -29.34 30.82
C GLY A 618 34.33 -27.82 30.61
N CYS A 619 33.39 -27.28 29.83
CA CYS A 619 33.28 -25.84 29.60
C CYS A 619 32.29 -25.17 30.55
N ARG A 620 32.47 -23.87 30.79
CA ARG A 620 31.61 -23.07 31.67
C ARG A 620 31.29 -21.72 31.04
N GLY A 621 30.05 -21.27 31.21
CA GLY A 621 29.58 -19.97 30.75
C GLY A 621 28.66 -19.32 31.77
N ILE A 622 28.64 -17.99 31.81
CA ILE A 622 27.77 -17.21 32.69
C ILE A 622 26.76 -16.47 31.81
N TYR A 623 25.46 -16.64 32.09
CA TYR A 623 24.38 -15.98 31.37
C TYR A 623 23.58 -15.08 32.31
N TRP A 624 23.30 -13.86 31.87
CA TRP A 624 22.61 -12.88 32.69
C TRP A 624 21.10 -12.94 32.47
N ARG A 625 20.40 -13.58 33.40
CA ARG A 625 18.95 -13.77 33.36
C ARG A 625 18.25 -12.41 33.30
N GLY A 626 17.31 -12.27 32.36
CA GLY A 626 16.46 -11.08 32.22
C GLY A 626 17.11 -9.91 31.47
N SER A 627 18.38 -10.01 31.08
CA SER A 627 19.07 -8.91 30.39
C SER A 627 18.47 -8.57 29.02
N HIS A 628 17.78 -9.51 28.37
CA HIS A 628 17.06 -9.32 27.10
C HIS A 628 15.87 -8.37 27.20
N ARG A 629 15.36 -8.14 28.41
CA ARG A 629 14.23 -7.23 28.70
C ARG A 629 14.67 -5.81 29.00
N ILE A 630 15.95 -5.60 29.27
CA ILE A 630 16.46 -4.29 29.66
C ILE A 630 16.64 -3.39 28.43
N PRO A 631 16.08 -2.17 28.42
CA PRO A 631 16.25 -1.22 27.33
C PRO A 631 17.73 -0.88 27.07
N ARG A 632 18.09 -0.63 25.82
CA ARG A 632 19.48 -0.31 25.43
C ARG A 632 20.01 0.95 26.09
N GLU A 633 19.15 1.93 26.37
CA GLU A 633 19.54 3.18 27.01
C GLU A 633 20.06 2.94 28.43
N THR A 634 19.60 1.88 29.09
CA THR A 634 19.98 1.53 30.46
C THR A 634 21.32 0.78 30.52
N LEU A 635 21.53 -0.20 29.63
CA LEU A 635 22.78 -0.98 29.63
C LEU A 635 23.96 -0.22 29.02
N GLY A 636 23.71 0.70 28.06
CA GLY A 636 24.75 1.52 27.44
C GLY A 636 25.92 0.69 26.90
N SER A 637 25.59 -0.37 26.15
CA SER A 637 26.54 -1.31 25.54
C SER A 637 27.43 -0.64 24.50
N VAL A 638 28.72 -1.01 24.44
CA VAL A 638 29.71 -0.47 23.50
C VAL A 638 30.08 -1.55 22.48
N ARG A 639 30.36 -1.18 21.22
CA ARG A 639 30.77 -2.14 20.20
C ARG A 639 32.23 -2.55 20.44
N ALA A 640 32.49 -3.82 20.70
CA ALA A 640 33.83 -4.37 20.88
C ALA A 640 34.49 -4.75 19.55
N ALA A 641 35.81 -4.99 19.56
CA ALA A 641 36.61 -5.33 18.39
C ALA A 641 36.14 -6.64 17.69
N ASN A 642 35.62 -7.58 18.47
CA ASN A 642 35.01 -8.84 18.00
C ASN A 642 33.61 -8.66 17.36
N ARG A 643 33.20 -7.40 17.13
CA ARG A 643 31.90 -6.96 16.58
C ARG A 643 30.70 -7.31 17.45
N MET A 644 30.88 -7.78 18.69
CA MET A 644 29.81 -7.96 19.68
C MET A 644 29.59 -6.67 20.49
N TRP A 645 28.51 -6.62 21.27
CA TRP A 645 28.20 -5.50 22.16
C TRP A 645 28.64 -5.84 23.57
N GLU A 646 29.63 -5.13 24.08
CA GLU A 646 30.11 -5.32 25.44
C GLU A 646 29.29 -4.51 26.44
N VAL A 647 28.98 -5.13 27.58
CA VAL A 647 28.22 -4.53 28.67
C VAL A 647 29.01 -4.71 29.97
N ALA A 648 29.13 -3.64 30.75
CA ALA A 648 29.74 -3.74 32.08
C ALA A 648 28.84 -4.55 33.03
N SER A 649 29.40 -5.58 33.69
CA SER A 649 28.70 -6.43 34.66
C SER A 649 27.99 -5.61 35.75
N ALA A 650 28.64 -4.57 36.28
CA ALA A 650 28.06 -3.65 37.27
C ALA A 650 26.77 -2.96 36.80
N LYS A 651 26.57 -2.76 35.48
CA LYS A 651 25.31 -2.21 34.94
C LYS A 651 24.20 -3.25 34.88
N LEU A 652 24.54 -4.51 34.62
CA LEU A 652 23.58 -5.62 34.62
C LEU A 652 23.06 -5.87 36.03
N GLU A 653 23.95 -5.86 37.03
CA GLU A 653 23.57 -5.97 38.45
C GLU A 653 22.64 -4.82 38.88
N ARG A 654 22.97 -3.58 38.52
CA ARG A 654 22.12 -2.41 38.81
C ARG A 654 20.76 -2.47 38.11
N ALA A 655 20.68 -3.12 36.95
CA ALA A 655 19.44 -3.32 36.22
C ALA A 655 18.61 -4.50 36.76
N GLY A 656 19.09 -5.20 37.80
CA GLY A 656 18.41 -6.34 38.41
C GLY A 656 18.55 -7.65 37.62
N CYS A 657 19.55 -7.75 36.74
CA CYS A 657 19.85 -9.01 36.06
C CYS A 657 20.66 -9.93 36.98
N GLU A 658 20.34 -11.23 36.96
CA GLU A 658 21.02 -12.24 37.80
C GLU A 658 22.01 -13.07 36.97
N PRO A 659 23.28 -13.20 37.38
CA PRO A 659 24.23 -14.08 36.72
C PRO A 659 23.90 -15.55 37.03
N VAL A 660 23.80 -16.38 36.00
CA VAL A 660 23.56 -17.83 36.09
C VAL A 660 24.76 -18.55 35.50
N LEU A 661 25.49 -19.28 36.36
CA LEU A 661 26.60 -20.13 35.94
C LEU A 661 26.05 -21.45 35.39
N LEU A 662 26.41 -21.77 34.15
CA LEU A 662 26.13 -23.06 33.51
C LEU A 662 27.44 -23.84 33.36
N ASP A 663 27.48 -25.04 33.94
CA ASP A 663 28.61 -25.97 33.90
C ASP A 663 28.31 -27.14 32.96
N PHE A 664 29.03 -27.25 31.83
CA PHE A 664 28.81 -28.24 30.79
C PHE A 664 29.72 -29.47 30.98
N GLN A 665 29.54 -30.18 32.09
CA GLN A 665 30.36 -31.34 32.50
C GLN A 665 30.33 -32.54 31.56
N ILE A 666 29.42 -32.57 30.59
CA ILE A 666 29.40 -33.58 29.53
C ILE A 666 29.26 -32.93 28.14
N GLY A 667 29.35 -31.59 28.06
CA GLY A 667 28.96 -30.81 26.88
C GLY A 667 27.45 -30.58 26.82
N GLY A 668 27.02 -29.73 25.89
CA GLY A 668 25.61 -29.36 25.79
C GLY A 668 25.32 -28.25 24.80
N LEU A 669 24.11 -27.69 24.90
CA LEU A 669 23.66 -26.57 24.08
C LEU A 669 22.88 -25.54 24.89
N VAL A 670 22.90 -24.30 24.42
CA VAL A 670 22.09 -23.18 24.92
C VAL A 670 21.39 -22.51 23.75
N ILE A 671 20.08 -22.28 23.86
CA ILE A 671 19.29 -21.48 22.93
C ILE A 671 18.92 -20.19 23.67
N LEU A 672 19.27 -19.03 23.11
CA LEU A 672 19.09 -17.73 23.75
C LEU A 672 18.60 -16.66 22.76
N ASP A 673 17.89 -15.66 23.29
CA ASP A 673 17.65 -14.39 22.60
C ASP A 673 18.98 -13.65 22.42
N ALA A 674 19.24 -13.10 21.23
CA ALA A 674 20.52 -12.45 20.93
C ALA A 674 20.87 -11.23 21.80
N ARG A 675 19.89 -10.70 22.58
CA ARG A 675 20.07 -9.63 23.57
C ARG A 675 20.48 -10.15 24.94
N VAL A 676 20.48 -11.46 25.18
CA VAL A 676 21.01 -12.00 26.44
C VAL A 676 22.50 -11.69 26.52
N ALA A 677 22.90 -11.16 27.67
CA ALA A 677 24.28 -10.89 28.00
C ALA A 677 24.90 -12.18 28.54
N PHE A 678 26.07 -12.55 28.02
CA PHE A 678 26.77 -13.76 28.43
C PHE A 678 28.28 -13.56 28.45
N GLU A 679 28.96 -14.42 29.19
CA GLU A 679 30.41 -14.48 29.34
C GLU A 679 30.90 -15.93 29.19
N THR A 680 32.04 -16.11 28.53
CA THR A 680 32.71 -17.40 28.34
C THR A 680 33.80 -17.56 29.41
N ASP A 681 33.46 -18.15 30.56
CA ASP A 681 34.40 -18.35 31.69
C ASP A 681 35.49 -19.38 31.37
N HIS A 682 35.11 -20.53 30.79
CA HIS A 682 36.05 -21.57 30.40
C HIS A 682 35.60 -22.26 29.12
N GLY A 683 36.45 -22.25 28.09
CA GLY A 683 36.14 -22.84 26.79
C GLY A 683 35.55 -21.85 25.79
N SER A 684 35.32 -22.34 24.57
CA SER A 684 34.96 -21.51 23.41
C SER A 684 33.79 -22.14 22.64
N PRO A 685 32.55 -21.63 22.81
CA PRO A 685 31.37 -22.23 22.21
C PRO A 685 31.29 -21.99 20.71
N ILE A 686 30.66 -22.94 20.03
CA ILE A 686 30.28 -22.80 18.63
C ILE A 686 28.93 -22.11 18.56
N THR A 687 28.85 -20.97 17.90
CA THR A 687 27.68 -20.09 17.90
C THR A 687 27.04 -20.03 16.52
N CYS A 688 25.75 -20.33 16.46
CA CYS A 688 24.91 -20.26 15.27
C CYS A 688 23.77 -19.26 15.50
N SER A 689 23.70 -18.18 14.71
CA SER A 689 22.64 -17.18 14.84
C SER A 689 21.60 -17.31 13.73
N PHE A 690 20.34 -17.29 14.14
CA PHE A 690 19.17 -17.44 13.30
C PHE A 690 18.35 -16.16 13.29
N ALA A 691 17.99 -15.70 12.10
CA ALA A 691 17.20 -14.50 11.92
C ALA A 691 16.18 -14.69 10.78
N PRO A 692 15.05 -13.95 10.81
CA PRO A 692 14.08 -13.95 9.72
C PRO A 692 14.61 -13.21 8.50
N SER A 693 13.99 -13.42 7.34
CA SER A 693 14.47 -12.92 6.04
C SER A 693 14.73 -11.41 6.02
N TYR A 694 13.88 -10.64 6.70
CA TYR A 694 14.01 -9.17 6.72
C TYR A 694 15.27 -8.70 7.48
N GLN A 695 15.73 -9.46 8.49
CA GLN A 695 16.98 -9.14 9.20
C GLN A 695 18.20 -9.63 8.41
N LEU A 696 18.11 -10.81 7.81
CA LEU A 696 19.21 -11.42 7.04
C LEU A 696 19.64 -10.59 5.84
N ARG A 697 18.75 -9.78 5.25
CA ARG A 697 19.12 -8.83 4.17
C ARG A 697 20.24 -7.87 4.55
N SER A 698 20.36 -7.54 5.84
CA SER A 698 21.42 -6.66 6.36
C SER A 698 22.69 -7.42 6.77
N TRP A 699 22.71 -8.75 6.64
CA TRP A 699 23.83 -9.60 7.04
C TRP A 699 24.62 -10.02 5.80
N PRO A 700 25.95 -10.21 5.93
CA PRO A 700 26.72 -10.85 4.86
C PRO A 700 26.19 -12.26 4.62
N LYS A 701 26.09 -12.66 3.35
CA LYS A 701 25.74 -14.02 3.00
C LYS A 701 26.86 -14.97 3.40
N LEU A 702 26.49 -16.17 3.83
CA LEU A 702 27.44 -17.25 4.09
C LEU A 702 28.00 -17.75 2.76
N ILE A 703 29.26 -18.15 2.76
CA ILE A 703 29.93 -18.68 1.56
C ILE A 703 30.00 -20.20 1.73
N PRO A 704 29.41 -21.00 0.82
CA PRO A 704 29.53 -22.45 0.87
C PRO A 704 30.92 -22.89 0.37
N PRO A 705 31.38 -24.12 0.71
CA PRO A 705 32.59 -24.68 0.13
C PRO A 705 32.44 -24.84 -1.38
N GLN A 706 33.48 -24.51 -2.16
CA GLN A 706 33.50 -24.70 -3.62
C GLN A 706 33.67 -26.19 -3.98
N ASN A 707 32.59 -26.97 -3.86
CA ASN A 707 32.53 -28.39 -4.20
C ASN A 707 31.08 -28.80 -4.53
N ASP A 708 30.85 -29.61 -5.55
CA ASP A 708 29.52 -30.08 -5.97
C ASP A 708 28.75 -30.75 -4.83
N ASN A 709 29.42 -31.55 -4.00
CA ASN A 709 28.83 -32.18 -2.83
C ASN A 709 28.35 -31.17 -1.77
N ALA A 710 28.95 -29.98 -1.74
CA ALA A 710 28.58 -28.92 -0.81
C ALA A 710 27.29 -28.23 -1.26
N ASN A 711 27.10 -28.02 -2.56
CA ASN A 711 25.88 -27.43 -3.11
C ASN A 711 24.67 -28.33 -2.87
N GLU A 712 24.80 -29.65 -3.06
CA GLU A 712 23.74 -30.61 -2.70
C GLU A 712 23.40 -30.51 -1.21
N MET A 713 24.42 -30.49 -0.35
CA MET A 713 24.24 -30.37 1.09
C MET A 713 23.60 -29.04 1.51
N VAL A 714 23.93 -27.93 0.85
CA VAL A 714 23.28 -26.64 1.09
C VAL A 714 21.80 -26.71 0.73
N MET A 715 21.45 -27.36 -0.38
CA MET A 715 20.06 -27.57 -0.78
C MET A 715 19.30 -28.46 0.21
N GLU A 716 19.92 -29.51 0.75
CA GLU A 716 19.34 -30.33 1.84
C GLU A 716 19.07 -29.51 3.11
N LEU A 717 19.92 -28.52 3.40
CA LEU A 717 19.77 -27.65 4.57
C LEU A 717 18.66 -26.60 4.41
N GLN A 718 18.14 -26.38 3.19
CA GLN A 718 17.00 -25.53 2.94
C GLN A 718 15.70 -26.29 3.19
N THR A 719 14.92 -25.87 4.18
CA THR A 719 13.57 -26.39 4.39
C THR A 719 12.53 -25.29 4.42
N GLY A 720 11.25 -25.69 4.47
CA GLY A 720 10.13 -24.74 4.43
C GLY A 720 10.11 -23.72 5.58
N LYS A 721 10.76 -24.00 6.73
CA LYS A 721 10.74 -23.12 7.92
C LYS A 721 12.12 -22.69 8.44
N VAL A 722 13.14 -23.54 8.28
CA VAL A 722 14.52 -23.23 8.70
C VAL A 722 15.46 -23.46 7.53
N GLY A 723 16.24 -22.44 7.17
CA GLY A 723 17.18 -22.48 6.05
C GLY A 723 18.59 -22.01 6.41
N VAL A 724 19.39 -21.74 5.38
CA VAL A 724 20.72 -21.14 5.51
C VAL A 724 20.89 -20.00 4.50
N TYR A 725 21.48 -18.89 4.92
CA TYR A 725 21.58 -17.68 4.12
C TYR A 725 22.87 -17.63 3.29
N PHE A 726 22.99 -18.53 2.29
CA PHE A 726 24.18 -18.64 1.43
C PHE A 726 24.18 -17.67 0.22
N GLU A 727 25.38 -17.35 -0.26
CA GLU A 727 25.63 -16.73 -1.55
C GLU A 727 25.50 -17.78 -2.66
N THR A 728 24.48 -17.64 -3.50
CA THR A 728 24.27 -18.51 -4.67
C THR A 728 25.07 -17.95 -5.86
N GLU A 729 26.08 -18.69 -6.34
CA GLU A 729 26.76 -18.38 -7.59
C GLU A 729 25.77 -18.44 -8.77
N GLY A 730 25.66 -17.35 -9.54
CA GLY A 730 25.02 -17.34 -10.86
C GLY A 730 23.54 -16.91 -10.90
N GLN A 731 23.25 -15.65 -10.57
CA GLN A 731 22.17 -14.85 -11.18
C GLN A 731 22.61 -13.38 -11.22
N ASP A 732 23.51 -13.07 -12.15
CA ASP A 732 23.72 -11.72 -12.68
C ASP A 732 22.92 -11.53 -13.99
#